data_AF-A0A0M1P029-F1
#
_entry.id   AF-A0A0M1P029-F1
#
_cell.length_a   1.000
_cell.length_b   1.000
_cell.length_c   1.000
_cell.angle_alpha   90.00
_cell.angle_beta   90.00
_cell.angle_gamma   90.00
#
_symmetry.space_group_name_H-M   'P 1'
#
loop_
_entity.id
_entity.type
_entity.pdbx_description
1 polymer ?
#
loop_
_entity_poly.entity_id
_entity_poly.type
_entity_poly.pdbx_seq_one_letter_code
_entity_poly.pdbx_strand_id
1 'polypeptide(L)'
;MKIIGKLFDASDIKYIVSVDDCYGSSTEAVQISELIDEIVERTEDFTTYIQTIGKNEFDIDTVGYLPEELKRKQIKDWIEVLEPIEITMLMKEIVSQELITQKDTLIEFFDELKKSKIIIDYKTIESVDEAKKFLKTEISNLWSPDENNKVLWLIDRDFGKQGAENEGFNLLKEFHSEECKWNIAILATQNTEDIENEEQFNVFLEKVSDLSESKNMYWKMNKGLIDKNSDLDFANAINLGLKRNYTYRVTNFLTDALKQGIELAGNHFKNIEQSTFSNIFLNFSNDEGVSIVDTLTRVLLVLTKHNLNDKITRTYEDLVKLISDYENMAVLFPQQEIQNLSEVNEIRKKEKYNYWINDHYYPVSFGDIFSINNEEYILISQPCDITLRAKGDRKIKNGLLLKISTEKPNHGNVFPLEYFKTGETSYIDLKDELQVDLDILDLCSLNDDGCAKLIINNTDDMEVEKERHYSIGLRNRLHKVKKRITRIYKDKNLLKETLSTLADRGGADVADLVEVYHRKEKEIWEGFITINNFHDESDYIYYDVQRICRLDELVTNSLSFEHFTVSSRIGLPGDYAKQYKVMKYYINVDDPTEFFSTEKLNPLPLPEGNIFVRHTGDKKDILNEILMVVKKVAPATEDNQLKYDTNGSSIVLDSSFLPIRVKDNEHFCKLQKNSLRIPTDLISLHAKRFMKLISEQSETLWSNTSFKKFYKGKKGLVIELNESISFKKTDFINGIYSFEHDGKKLLTIMAAIEKIADFNYELVMEFYEEIDTIESLITKV
;
A
#
# COMPACT_ATOMS: atom_id res chain seq x y z
N MET A 1 31.79 1.71 -3.62
CA MET A 1 32.61 0.53 -3.88
C MET A 1 32.35 -0.59 -2.89
N LYS A 2 32.61 -0.48 -1.57
CA LYS A 2 32.44 -1.63 -0.64
C LYS A 2 31.00 -2.21 -0.61
N ILE A 3 29.98 -1.35 -0.65
CA ILE A 3 28.58 -1.80 -0.65
C ILE A 3 28.16 -2.43 -1.99
N ILE A 4 28.61 -1.86 -3.11
CA ILE A 4 28.43 -2.41 -4.46
C ILE A 4 29.08 -3.80 -4.55
N GLY A 5 30.30 -3.94 -4.05
CA GLY A 5 31.02 -5.22 -3.99
C GLY A 5 30.22 -6.29 -3.25
N LYS A 6 29.70 -5.97 -2.05
CA LYS A 6 28.84 -6.91 -1.30
C LYS A 6 27.58 -7.31 -2.06
N LEU A 7 26.91 -6.35 -2.71
CA LEU A 7 25.69 -6.61 -3.49
C LEU A 7 25.97 -7.51 -4.70
N PHE A 8 27.06 -7.23 -5.42
CA PHE A 8 27.45 -7.96 -6.62
C PHE A 8 27.94 -9.37 -6.28
N ASP A 9 28.69 -9.51 -5.18
CA ASP A 9 29.09 -10.82 -4.66
C ASP A 9 27.88 -11.65 -4.21
N ALA A 10 26.92 -11.04 -3.49
CA ALA A 10 25.71 -11.73 -3.05
C ALA A 10 24.76 -12.11 -4.20
N SER A 11 24.91 -11.48 -5.36
CA SER A 11 24.07 -11.71 -6.54
C SER A 11 24.81 -12.42 -7.67
N ASP A 12 26.07 -12.79 -7.48
CA ASP A 12 26.95 -13.38 -8.49
C ASP A 12 27.08 -12.57 -9.79
N ILE A 13 27.04 -11.23 -9.70
CA ILE A 13 27.25 -10.34 -10.85
C ILE A 13 28.76 -10.22 -11.08
N LYS A 14 29.23 -10.65 -12.25
CA LYS A 14 30.64 -10.63 -12.63
C LYS A 14 30.96 -9.71 -13.80
N TYR A 15 29.95 -9.36 -14.60
CA TYR A 15 30.14 -8.56 -15.81
C TYR A 15 29.10 -7.45 -15.94
N ILE A 16 29.46 -6.38 -16.65
CA ILE A 16 28.54 -5.29 -16.98
C ILE A 16 28.49 -5.08 -18.50
N VAL A 17 27.29 -4.89 -19.04
CA VAL A 17 27.09 -4.33 -20.37
C VAL A 17 26.44 -2.96 -20.21
N SER A 18 27.01 -1.93 -20.80
CA SER A 18 26.41 -0.61 -20.89
C SER A 18 26.03 -0.32 -22.34
N VAL A 19 24.75 -0.04 -22.58
CA VAL A 19 24.20 0.25 -23.90
C VAL A 19 23.69 1.67 -23.90
N ASP A 20 24.39 2.56 -24.60
CA ASP A 20 24.16 4.01 -24.58
C ASP A 20 24.71 4.64 -25.86
N ASP A 21 24.00 5.61 -26.44
CA ASP A 21 24.41 6.25 -27.69
C ASP A 21 25.65 7.14 -27.52
N CYS A 22 25.99 7.54 -26.29
CA CYS A 22 27.22 8.29 -26.00
C CYS A 22 28.51 7.52 -26.37
N TYR A 23 28.44 6.20 -26.57
CA TYR A 23 29.59 5.41 -27.01
C TYR A 23 29.89 5.56 -28.51
N GLY A 24 28.91 6.03 -29.29
CA GLY A 24 29.00 6.19 -30.73
C GLY A 24 30.07 7.19 -31.17
N SER A 25 30.79 6.88 -32.25
CA SER A 25 31.53 7.90 -33.00
C SER A 25 30.57 8.57 -33.99
N SER A 26 30.18 9.82 -33.76
CA SER A 26 29.40 10.55 -34.76
C SER A 26 30.16 10.59 -36.09
N THR A 27 29.51 10.25 -37.20
CA THR A 27 30.13 10.31 -38.53
C THR A 27 30.44 11.75 -38.91
N GLU A 28 31.55 12.00 -39.62
CA GLU A 28 32.03 13.34 -40.00
C GLU A 28 30.94 14.22 -40.67
N ALA A 29 30.05 13.61 -41.47
CA ALA A 29 28.91 14.31 -42.08
C ALA A 29 27.79 14.70 -41.11
N VAL A 30 27.55 13.91 -40.07
CA VAL A 30 26.60 14.20 -38.98
C VAL A 30 27.20 15.27 -38.08
N GLN A 31 28.48 15.16 -37.74
CA GLN A 31 29.21 16.16 -36.96
C GLN A 31 29.22 17.53 -37.64
N ILE A 32 29.35 17.60 -38.97
CA ILE A 32 29.29 18.89 -39.71
C ILE A 32 27.88 19.45 -39.71
N SER A 33 26.83 18.62 -39.82
CA SER A 33 25.45 19.09 -39.75
C SER A 33 25.08 19.62 -38.36
N GLU A 34 25.46 18.90 -37.30
CA GLU A 34 25.29 19.32 -35.90
C GLU A 34 26.08 20.60 -35.61
N LEU A 35 27.31 20.70 -36.12
CA LEU A 35 28.13 21.91 -36.07
C LEU A 35 27.46 23.11 -36.74
N ILE A 36 26.78 22.90 -37.88
CA ILE A 36 26.01 23.96 -38.54
C ILE A 36 24.83 24.39 -37.67
N ASP A 37 24.07 23.44 -37.13
CA ASP A 37 22.88 23.73 -36.32
C ASP A 37 23.24 24.44 -35.01
N GLU A 38 24.28 24.00 -34.31
CA GLU A 38 24.73 24.63 -33.07
C GLU A 38 25.25 26.07 -33.31
N ILE A 39 25.99 26.30 -34.40
CA ILE A 39 26.41 27.67 -34.77
C ILE A 39 25.20 28.53 -35.17
N VAL A 40 24.17 27.95 -35.80
CA VAL A 40 22.93 28.68 -36.13
C VAL A 40 22.18 29.09 -34.87
N GLU A 41 22.05 28.21 -33.88
CA GLU A 41 21.33 28.49 -32.63
C GLU A 41 22.11 29.40 -31.68
N ARG A 42 23.43 29.21 -31.57
CA ARG A 42 24.31 29.90 -30.60
C ARG A 42 25.38 30.75 -31.25
N THR A 43 25.02 31.46 -32.31
CA THR A 43 25.97 32.23 -33.14
C THR A 43 26.87 33.17 -32.34
N GLU A 44 26.33 33.82 -31.29
CA GLU A 44 27.10 34.74 -30.46
C GLU A 44 28.25 34.04 -29.70
N ASP A 45 28.05 32.80 -29.25
CA ASP A 45 29.06 32.01 -28.51
C ASP A 45 30.25 31.61 -29.38
N PHE A 46 30.03 31.45 -30.70
CA PHE A 46 31.08 31.09 -31.65
C PHE A 46 31.86 32.29 -32.21
N THR A 47 31.43 33.53 -31.92
CA THR A 47 32.02 34.78 -32.43
C THR A 47 33.53 34.85 -32.25
N THR A 48 34.03 34.55 -31.04
CA THR A 48 35.47 34.66 -30.73
C THR A 48 36.30 33.59 -31.46
N TYR A 49 35.75 32.39 -31.63
CA TYR A 49 36.41 31.30 -32.35
C TYR A 49 36.46 31.56 -33.85
N ILE A 50 35.36 32.04 -34.40
CA ILE A 50 35.22 32.42 -35.81
C ILE A 50 36.19 33.56 -36.15
N GLN A 51 36.31 34.57 -35.28
CA GLN A 51 37.30 35.65 -35.39
C GLN A 51 38.75 35.15 -35.33
N THR A 52 39.01 34.04 -34.61
CA THR A 52 40.35 33.45 -34.47
C THR A 52 40.75 32.62 -35.70
N ILE A 53 39.79 31.97 -36.37
CA ILE A 53 40.01 31.17 -37.58
C ILE A 53 40.28 32.04 -38.82
N GLY A 54 39.81 33.30 -38.82
CA GLY A 54 40.45 34.38 -39.58
C GLY A 54 40.54 34.18 -41.11
N LYS A 55 39.53 33.59 -41.75
CA LYS A 55 39.39 33.62 -43.21
C LYS A 55 38.49 34.80 -43.60
N ASN A 56 39.09 35.81 -44.24
CA ASN A 56 38.63 37.19 -44.49
C ASN A 56 37.27 37.43 -45.20
N GLU A 57 36.33 36.49 -45.23
CA GLU A 57 35.02 36.68 -45.90
C GLU A 57 33.80 36.31 -45.04
N PHE A 58 33.96 35.69 -43.87
CA PHE A 58 32.83 35.34 -43.01
C PHE A 58 32.67 36.34 -41.86
N ASP A 59 31.75 37.29 -42.02
CA ASP A 59 31.41 38.29 -41.01
C ASP A 59 30.21 37.80 -40.18
N ILE A 60 30.50 37.28 -39.00
CA ILE A 60 29.50 36.71 -38.10
C ILE A 60 28.46 37.74 -37.63
N ASP A 61 28.84 39.02 -37.55
CA ASP A 61 27.94 40.10 -37.16
C ASP A 61 26.85 40.33 -38.22
N THR A 62 27.13 40.05 -39.50
CA THR A 62 26.10 40.11 -40.56
C THR A 62 25.27 38.85 -40.67
N VAL A 63 25.84 37.69 -40.34
CA VAL A 63 25.17 36.38 -40.34
C VAL A 63 24.10 36.29 -39.24
N GLY A 64 24.35 36.91 -38.08
CA GLY A 64 23.42 36.93 -36.94
C GLY A 64 22.05 37.55 -37.23
N TYR A 65 21.95 38.45 -38.21
CA TYR A 65 20.71 39.15 -38.57
C TYR A 65 19.95 38.52 -39.77
N LEU A 66 20.43 37.39 -40.30
CA LEU A 66 19.80 36.73 -41.45
C LEU A 66 18.65 35.81 -41.03
N PRO A 67 17.63 35.61 -41.89
CA PRO A 67 16.67 34.52 -41.74
C PRO A 67 17.37 33.16 -41.65
N GLU A 68 16.84 32.27 -40.82
CA GLU A 68 17.47 31.00 -40.43
C GLU A 68 17.94 30.14 -41.62
N GLU A 69 17.16 30.05 -42.70
CA GLU A 69 17.56 29.32 -43.92
C GLU A 69 18.80 29.92 -44.61
N LEU A 70 18.92 31.25 -44.64
CA LEU A 70 20.08 31.94 -45.22
C LEU A 70 21.29 31.86 -44.30
N LYS A 71 21.06 31.91 -42.99
CA LYS A 71 22.07 31.76 -41.94
C LYS A 71 22.72 30.37 -42.01
N ARG A 72 21.90 29.32 -42.04
CA ARG A 72 22.33 27.92 -42.16
C ARG A 72 23.12 27.67 -43.44
N LYS A 73 22.69 28.27 -44.56
CA LYS A 73 23.39 28.19 -45.83
C LYS A 73 24.78 28.85 -45.78
N GLN A 74 24.89 30.06 -45.23
CA GLN A 74 26.17 30.75 -45.14
C GLN A 74 27.16 30.06 -44.19
N ILE A 75 26.68 29.54 -43.05
CA ILE A 75 27.51 28.76 -42.11
C ILE A 75 28.01 27.48 -42.77
N LYS A 76 27.16 26.80 -43.54
CA LYS A 76 27.55 25.62 -44.32
C LYS A 76 28.63 25.94 -45.35
N ASP A 77 28.40 26.95 -46.18
CA ASP A 77 29.34 27.38 -47.23
C ASP A 77 30.70 27.80 -46.61
N TRP A 78 30.68 28.37 -45.40
CA TRP A 78 31.88 28.70 -44.63
C TRP A 78 32.62 27.48 -44.09
N ILE A 79 31.92 26.50 -43.50
CA ILE A 79 32.54 25.26 -43.00
C ILE A 79 33.20 24.46 -44.13
N GLU A 80 32.63 24.45 -45.33
CA GLU A 80 33.17 23.76 -46.51
C GLU A 80 34.55 24.29 -46.96
N VAL A 81 34.93 25.52 -46.58
CA VAL A 81 36.23 26.13 -46.93
C VAL A 81 37.25 26.12 -45.78
N LEU A 82 36.91 25.49 -44.65
CA LEU A 82 37.81 25.34 -43.50
C LEU A 82 38.78 24.15 -43.68
N GLU A 83 39.99 24.30 -43.14
CA GLU A 83 40.96 23.21 -43.05
C GLU A 83 40.51 22.20 -41.97
N PRO A 84 40.85 20.91 -42.10
CA PRO A 84 40.43 19.89 -41.12
C PRO A 84 40.79 20.20 -39.66
N ILE A 85 41.91 20.90 -39.43
CA ILE A 85 42.35 21.35 -38.09
C ILE A 85 41.43 22.44 -37.53
N GLU A 86 40.91 23.34 -38.38
CA GLU A 86 40.00 24.43 -38.01
C GLU A 86 38.61 23.86 -37.68
N ILE A 87 38.14 22.90 -38.48
CA ILE A 87 36.91 22.14 -38.22
C ILE A 87 37.04 21.38 -36.88
N THR A 88 38.19 20.74 -36.63
CA THR A 88 38.45 20.04 -35.36
C THR A 88 38.45 21.00 -34.16
N MET A 89 38.92 22.25 -34.33
CA MET A 89 38.86 23.26 -33.27
C MET A 89 37.43 23.69 -32.96
N LEU A 90 36.57 23.84 -33.97
CA LEU A 90 35.15 24.16 -33.78
C LEU A 90 34.38 22.97 -33.20
N MET A 91 34.66 21.75 -33.67
CA MET A 91 34.02 20.53 -33.18
C MET A 91 34.36 20.22 -31.73
N LYS A 92 35.52 20.64 -31.22
CA LYS A 92 35.85 20.50 -29.79
C LYS A 92 34.90 21.23 -28.85
N GLU A 93 34.19 22.25 -29.33
CA GLU A 93 33.17 22.98 -28.58
C GLU A 93 31.74 22.45 -28.84
N ILE A 94 31.57 21.54 -29.82
CA ILE A 94 30.25 21.07 -30.31
C ILE A 94 29.98 19.62 -30.00
N VAL A 95 31.00 18.76 -29.94
CA VAL A 95 30.79 17.46 -29.30
C VAL A 95 30.38 17.82 -27.87
N SER A 96 29.09 17.69 -27.58
CA SER A 96 28.50 18.30 -26.40
C SER A 96 29.39 17.92 -25.22
N GLN A 97 29.93 18.94 -24.53
CA GLN A 97 30.79 18.71 -23.37
C GLN A 97 30.15 17.65 -22.47
N GLU A 98 28.82 17.64 -22.42
CA GLU A 98 27.93 16.70 -21.78
C GLU A 98 28.05 15.23 -22.26
N LEU A 99 28.01 14.90 -23.56
CA LEU A 99 28.14 13.51 -24.05
C LEU A 99 29.55 12.94 -23.83
N ILE A 100 30.60 13.74 -24.06
CA ILE A 100 31.99 13.33 -23.74
C ILE A 100 32.12 13.12 -22.24
N THR A 101 31.63 14.06 -21.43
CA THR A 101 31.69 13.95 -19.97
C THR A 101 30.91 12.75 -19.46
N GLN A 102 29.74 12.43 -20.04
CA GLN A 102 28.95 11.26 -19.67
C GLN A 102 29.67 9.96 -20.01
N LYS A 103 30.19 9.83 -21.25
CA LYS A 103 30.98 8.67 -21.68
C LYS A 103 32.18 8.44 -20.76
N ASP A 104 32.94 9.49 -20.49
CA ASP A 104 34.14 9.41 -19.65
C ASP A 104 33.76 9.05 -18.21
N THR A 105 32.69 9.62 -17.65
CA THR A 105 32.18 9.29 -16.31
C THR A 105 31.78 7.82 -16.19
N LEU A 106 31.02 7.29 -17.16
CA LEU A 106 30.61 5.88 -17.18
C LEU A 106 31.81 4.93 -17.28
N ILE A 107 32.73 5.21 -18.22
CA ILE A 107 33.94 4.41 -18.41
C ILE A 107 34.80 4.44 -17.14
N GLU A 108 35.00 5.61 -16.56
CA GLU A 108 35.76 5.78 -15.32
C GLU A 108 35.17 4.99 -14.14
N PHE A 109 33.85 4.97 -14.01
CA PHE A 109 33.14 4.21 -12.98
C PHE A 109 33.34 2.70 -13.19
N PHE A 110 33.15 2.18 -14.41
CA PHE A 110 33.35 0.76 -14.71
C PHE A 110 34.81 0.32 -14.54
N ASP A 111 35.75 1.17 -14.92
CA ASP A 111 37.17 0.96 -14.68
C ASP A 111 37.49 0.86 -13.19
N GLU A 112 36.83 1.66 -12.35
CA GLU A 112 37.01 1.58 -10.89
C GLU A 112 36.45 0.27 -10.32
N LEU A 113 35.27 -0.17 -10.78
CA LEU A 113 34.72 -1.48 -10.40
C LEU A 113 35.66 -2.62 -10.78
N LYS A 114 36.25 -2.56 -11.98
CA LYS A 114 37.21 -3.55 -12.47
C LYS A 114 38.53 -3.51 -11.70
N LYS A 115 39.09 -2.32 -11.45
CA LYS A 115 40.31 -2.13 -10.63
C LYS A 115 40.11 -2.62 -9.20
N SER A 116 38.93 -2.42 -8.64
CA SER A 116 38.53 -2.89 -7.30
C SER A 116 38.18 -4.37 -7.26
N LYS A 117 38.22 -5.08 -8.40
CA LYS A 117 37.85 -6.50 -8.56
C LYS A 117 36.41 -6.82 -8.13
N ILE A 118 35.51 -5.84 -8.23
CA ILE A 118 34.07 -6.02 -8.00
C ILE A 118 33.45 -6.72 -9.22
N ILE A 119 33.92 -6.37 -10.42
CA ILE A 119 33.59 -7.04 -11.68
C ILE A 119 34.86 -7.59 -12.33
N ILE A 120 34.70 -8.59 -13.18
CA ILE A 120 35.79 -9.16 -13.99
C ILE A 120 36.01 -8.29 -15.23
N ASP A 121 34.93 -7.94 -15.93
CA ASP A 121 35.01 -7.17 -17.17
C ASP A 121 33.72 -6.39 -17.47
N TYR A 122 33.80 -5.45 -18.42
CA TYR A 122 32.64 -4.74 -18.94
C TYR A 122 32.70 -4.54 -20.45
N LYS A 123 31.54 -4.34 -21.09
CA LYS A 123 31.39 -4.07 -22.52
C LYS A 123 30.50 -2.85 -22.74
N THR A 124 30.91 -1.94 -23.60
CA THR A 124 30.12 -0.79 -24.04
C THR A 124 29.59 -1.02 -25.44
N ILE A 125 28.34 -0.65 -25.70
CA ILE A 125 27.64 -0.85 -26.98
C ILE A 125 26.87 0.43 -27.33
N GLU A 126 26.99 0.90 -28.57
CA GLU A 126 26.45 2.20 -29.00
C GLU A 126 25.00 2.17 -29.50
N SER A 127 24.47 0.98 -29.81
CA SER A 127 23.13 0.85 -30.42
C SER A 127 22.35 -0.37 -29.94
N VAL A 128 21.02 -0.27 -30.00
CA VAL A 128 20.10 -1.37 -29.67
C VAL A 128 20.33 -2.58 -30.57
N ASP A 129 20.59 -2.41 -31.86
CA ASP A 129 20.78 -3.52 -32.80
C ASP A 129 22.05 -4.31 -32.50
N GLU A 130 23.15 -3.61 -32.19
CA GLU A 130 24.39 -4.27 -31.76
C GLU A 130 24.19 -4.98 -30.42
N ALA A 131 23.45 -4.36 -29.49
CA ALA A 131 23.13 -4.96 -28.20
C ALA A 131 22.32 -6.25 -28.34
N LYS A 132 21.32 -6.27 -29.24
CA LYS A 132 20.54 -7.47 -29.57
C LYS A 132 21.41 -8.58 -30.14
N LYS A 133 22.32 -8.24 -31.06
CA LYS A 133 23.26 -9.19 -31.65
C LYS A 133 24.20 -9.76 -30.59
N PHE A 134 24.72 -8.90 -29.72
CA PHE A 134 25.59 -9.31 -28.63
C PHE A 134 24.89 -10.26 -27.66
N LEU A 135 23.69 -9.91 -27.19
CA LEU A 135 22.88 -10.73 -26.29
C LEU A 135 22.58 -12.12 -26.87
N LYS A 136 22.27 -12.21 -28.16
CA LYS A 136 21.85 -13.47 -28.80
C LYS A 136 23.01 -14.38 -29.20
N THR A 137 24.14 -13.83 -29.61
CA THR A 137 25.16 -14.62 -30.33
C THR A 137 26.59 -14.50 -29.79
N GLU A 138 26.93 -13.39 -29.12
CA GLU A 138 28.33 -13.10 -28.79
C GLU A 138 28.62 -13.25 -27.29
N ILE A 139 27.65 -12.93 -26.43
CA ILE A 139 27.83 -12.96 -24.97
C ILE A 139 28.15 -14.36 -24.45
N SER A 140 27.51 -15.39 -24.98
CA SER A 140 27.75 -16.78 -24.59
C SER A 140 29.17 -17.25 -24.91
N ASN A 141 29.77 -16.71 -25.97
CA ASN A 141 31.15 -17.00 -26.36
C ASN A 141 32.17 -16.19 -25.55
N LEU A 142 31.81 -14.96 -25.17
CA LEU A 142 32.72 -14.07 -24.46
C LEU A 142 32.80 -14.39 -22.96
N TRP A 143 31.65 -14.54 -22.31
CA TRP A 143 31.57 -14.66 -20.85
C TRP A 143 30.84 -15.92 -20.38
N SER A 144 30.09 -16.59 -21.25
CA SER A 144 29.26 -17.77 -20.93
C SER A 144 28.42 -17.58 -19.66
N PRO A 145 27.46 -16.61 -19.65
CA PRO A 145 26.70 -16.28 -18.45
C PRO A 145 26.02 -17.50 -17.82
N ASP A 146 26.23 -17.67 -16.52
CA ASP A 146 25.62 -18.73 -15.73
C ASP A 146 25.20 -18.19 -14.35
N GLU A 147 24.76 -19.10 -13.49
CA GLU A 147 24.30 -18.77 -12.15
C GLU A 147 25.34 -18.06 -11.28
N ASN A 148 26.63 -18.36 -11.47
CA ASN A 148 27.74 -17.79 -10.72
C ASN A 148 28.43 -16.62 -11.46
N ASN A 149 27.98 -16.35 -12.69
CA ASN A 149 28.60 -15.42 -13.63
C ASN A 149 27.55 -14.53 -14.31
N LYS A 150 26.68 -13.92 -13.50
CA LYS A 150 25.58 -13.08 -14.00
C LYS A 150 26.11 -11.78 -14.61
N VAL A 151 25.32 -11.22 -15.52
CA VAL A 151 25.65 -10.01 -16.27
C VAL A 151 24.62 -8.93 -15.97
N LEU A 152 25.08 -7.76 -15.54
CA LEU A 152 24.23 -6.59 -15.37
C LEU A 152 24.22 -5.75 -16.66
N TRP A 153 23.03 -5.48 -17.18
CA TRP A 153 22.82 -4.64 -18.35
C TRP A 153 22.25 -3.30 -17.93
N LEU A 154 23.00 -2.23 -18.21
CA LEU A 154 22.60 -0.84 -18.03
C LEU A 154 22.23 -0.29 -19.40
N ILE A 155 20.94 -0.11 -19.66
CA ILE A 155 20.40 0.19 -20.98
C ILE A 155 19.81 1.59 -20.95
N ASP A 156 20.26 2.45 -21.84
CA ASP A 156 19.64 3.76 -22.00
C ASP A 156 18.16 3.66 -22.39
N ARG A 157 17.34 4.53 -21.83
CA ARG A 157 15.93 4.64 -22.23
C ARG A 157 15.80 5.25 -23.62
N ASP A 158 16.50 6.36 -23.86
CA ASP A 158 16.30 7.24 -24.99
C ASP A 158 17.59 7.32 -25.80
N PHE A 159 17.65 6.59 -26.92
CA PHE A 159 18.76 6.68 -27.86
C PHE A 159 18.49 7.91 -28.76
N GLY A 160 19.35 8.93 -28.74
CA GLY A 160 19.13 10.32 -29.17
C GLY A 160 18.79 10.61 -30.64
N LYS A 161 18.19 9.68 -31.39
CA LYS A 161 17.64 9.94 -32.72
C LYS A 161 16.24 10.55 -32.58
N GLN A 162 15.92 11.59 -33.38
CA GLN A 162 14.55 12.11 -33.49
C GLN A 162 13.56 10.97 -33.78
N GLY A 163 12.62 10.74 -32.85
CA GLY A 163 11.63 9.65 -32.94
C GLY A 163 12.01 8.31 -32.30
N ALA A 164 13.16 8.22 -31.62
CA ALA A 164 13.64 7.02 -30.92
C ALA A 164 13.41 7.05 -29.39
N GLU A 165 12.46 7.86 -28.92
CA GLU A 165 12.02 7.87 -27.52
C GLU A 165 11.60 6.45 -27.10
N ASN A 166 12.10 5.99 -25.95
CA ASN A 166 11.83 4.65 -25.40
C ASN A 166 12.40 3.46 -26.23
N GLU A 167 13.37 3.66 -27.13
CA GLU A 167 14.00 2.54 -27.87
C GLU A 167 14.64 1.48 -26.96
N GLY A 168 15.11 1.85 -25.76
CA GLY A 168 15.64 0.91 -24.76
C GLY A 168 14.64 -0.20 -24.38
N PHE A 169 13.34 0.10 -24.39
CA PHE A 169 12.30 -0.90 -24.12
C PHE A 169 12.21 -1.98 -25.20
N ASN A 170 12.62 -1.68 -26.44
CA ASN A 170 12.69 -2.68 -27.51
C ASN A 170 13.79 -3.72 -27.26
N LEU A 171 14.85 -3.35 -26.54
CA LEU A 171 15.89 -4.28 -26.13
C LEU A 171 15.43 -5.16 -24.97
N LEU A 172 14.69 -4.59 -23.99
CA LEU A 172 14.19 -5.33 -22.84
C LEU A 172 13.38 -6.58 -23.21
N LYS A 173 12.61 -6.51 -24.31
CA LYS A 173 11.82 -7.63 -24.85
C LYS A 173 12.63 -8.90 -25.05
N GLU A 174 13.93 -8.79 -25.35
CA GLU A 174 14.78 -9.96 -25.64
C GLU A 174 15.15 -10.77 -24.37
N PHE A 175 15.03 -10.17 -23.19
CA PHE A 175 15.48 -10.79 -21.94
C PHE A 175 14.53 -11.86 -21.41
N HIS A 176 13.31 -11.99 -21.93
CA HIS A 176 12.32 -12.98 -21.47
C HIS A 176 12.74 -14.44 -21.66
N SER A 177 13.64 -14.70 -22.59
CA SER A 177 14.03 -16.06 -22.92
C SER A 177 14.78 -16.72 -21.77
N GLU A 178 14.55 -18.02 -21.56
CA GLU A 178 15.28 -18.83 -20.56
C GLU A 178 16.80 -18.80 -20.78
N GLU A 179 17.23 -18.61 -22.04
CA GLU A 179 18.64 -18.42 -22.44
C GLU A 179 19.24 -17.13 -21.86
N CYS A 180 18.41 -16.12 -21.59
CA CYS A 180 18.84 -14.82 -21.08
C CYS A 180 18.70 -14.68 -19.55
N LYS A 181 18.29 -15.72 -18.81
CA LYS A 181 17.93 -15.63 -17.37
C LYS A 181 19.04 -15.13 -16.43
N TRP A 182 20.30 -15.19 -16.86
CA TRP A 182 21.47 -14.71 -16.12
C TRP A 182 21.86 -13.27 -16.46
N ASN A 183 21.07 -12.61 -17.31
CA ASN A 183 21.22 -11.22 -17.70
C ASN A 183 20.15 -10.37 -17.00
N ILE A 184 20.58 -9.43 -16.18
CA ILE A 184 19.69 -8.56 -15.40
C ILE A 184 19.67 -7.20 -16.08
N ALA A 185 18.52 -6.76 -16.56
CA ALA A 185 18.37 -5.50 -17.29
C ALA A 185 17.80 -4.39 -16.42
N ILE A 186 18.46 -3.24 -16.43
CA ILE A 186 18.02 -2.00 -15.76
C ILE A 186 18.09 -0.86 -16.78
N LEU A 187 17.00 -0.10 -16.87
CA LEU A 187 16.93 1.09 -17.69
C LEU A 187 17.62 2.26 -16.96
N ALA A 188 18.63 2.86 -17.57
CA ALA A 188 19.29 4.04 -17.06
C ALA A 188 18.80 5.26 -17.84
N THR A 189 18.13 6.21 -17.18
CA THR A 189 17.53 7.39 -17.83
C THR A 189 17.92 8.67 -17.12
N GLN A 190 18.07 9.78 -17.85
CA GLN A 190 18.21 11.11 -17.25
C GLN A 190 16.84 11.69 -16.83
N ASN A 191 15.79 11.37 -17.61
CA ASN A 191 14.41 11.72 -17.29
C ASN A 191 13.84 10.73 -16.28
N THR A 192 13.80 11.13 -15.01
CA THR A 192 13.15 10.36 -13.94
C THR A 192 11.85 10.96 -13.43
N GLU A 193 11.51 12.18 -13.83
CA GLU A 193 10.37 12.96 -13.32
C GLU A 193 9.00 12.41 -13.72
N ASP A 194 8.91 11.66 -14.82
CA ASP A 194 7.67 11.04 -15.29
C ASP A 194 7.30 9.76 -14.51
N ILE A 195 8.23 9.21 -13.71
CA ILE A 195 8.07 7.95 -12.99
C ILE A 195 8.77 8.05 -11.63
N GLU A 196 8.08 8.43 -10.57
CA GLU A 196 8.67 8.59 -9.24
C GLU A 196 8.68 7.29 -8.42
N ASN A 197 7.71 6.41 -8.64
CA ASN A 197 7.50 5.21 -7.83
C ASN A 197 7.20 3.95 -8.66
N GLU A 198 7.15 2.81 -7.97
CA GLU A 198 6.91 1.49 -8.56
C GLU A 198 5.55 1.39 -9.26
N GLU A 199 4.50 2.02 -8.71
CA GLU A 199 3.17 2.01 -9.30
C GLU A 199 3.14 2.77 -10.63
N GLN A 200 3.71 3.98 -10.66
CA GLN A 200 3.85 4.77 -11.88
C GLN A 200 4.71 4.05 -12.92
N PHE A 201 5.76 3.34 -12.50
CA PHE A 201 6.59 2.55 -13.43
C PHE A 201 5.80 1.39 -14.03
N ASN A 202 5.00 0.70 -13.22
CA ASN A 202 4.13 -0.38 -13.70
C ASN A 202 3.07 0.15 -14.69
N VAL A 203 2.42 1.28 -14.37
CA VAL A 203 1.46 1.94 -15.27
C VAL A 203 2.13 2.38 -16.58
N PHE A 204 3.38 2.84 -16.50
CA PHE A 204 4.16 3.20 -17.69
C PHE A 204 4.45 1.98 -18.56
N LEU A 205 4.93 0.87 -17.97
CA LEU A 205 5.21 -0.37 -18.69
C LEU A 205 3.96 -0.91 -19.41
N GLU A 206 2.78 -0.78 -18.79
CA GLU A 206 1.49 -1.17 -19.38
C GLU A 206 1.08 -0.29 -20.58
N LYS A 207 1.50 0.98 -20.62
CA LYS A 207 1.18 1.92 -21.72
C LYS A 207 2.13 1.83 -22.90
N VAL A 208 3.42 1.60 -22.63
CA VAL A 208 4.48 1.76 -23.63
C VAL A 208 4.88 0.42 -24.28
N SER A 209 4.37 -0.71 -23.78
CA SER A 209 4.82 -2.01 -24.28
C SER A 209 3.93 -3.21 -23.93
N ASP A 210 4.11 -4.31 -24.67
CA ASP A 210 3.59 -5.64 -24.32
C ASP A 210 4.32 -6.30 -23.12
N LEU A 211 5.11 -5.53 -22.34
CA LEU A 211 5.93 -6.04 -21.23
C LEU A 211 5.14 -6.20 -19.92
N SER A 212 3.83 -5.96 -19.90
CA SER A 212 3.00 -5.97 -18.68
C SER A 212 3.10 -7.30 -17.90
N GLU A 213 3.14 -8.43 -18.60
CA GLU A 213 3.30 -9.78 -18.01
C GLU A 213 4.67 -9.99 -17.35
N SER A 214 5.64 -9.15 -17.68
CA SER A 214 7.03 -9.22 -17.23
C SER A 214 7.47 -7.98 -16.46
N LYS A 215 6.52 -7.18 -15.97
CA LYS A 215 6.84 -5.90 -15.31
C LYS A 215 7.85 -6.05 -14.17
N ASN A 216 7.75 -7.15 -13.42
CA ASN A 216 8.68 -7.47 -12.34
C ASN A 216 10.07 -7.86 -12.84
N MET A 217 10.35 -7.94 -14.14
CA MET A 217 11.70 -8.23 -14.63
C MET A 217 12.58 -6.98 -14.69
N TYR A 218 11.97 -5.81 -14.86
CA TYR A 218 12.66 -4.58 -15.22
C TYR A 218 12.61 -3.56 -14.11
N TRP A 219 13.62 -2.70 -14.08
CA TRP A 219 13.65 -1.53 -13.23
C TRP A 219 14.30 -0.37 -13.95
N LYS A 220 14.13 0.83 -13.40
CA LYS A 220 14.79 2.03 -13.89
C LYS A 220 15.73 2.63 -12.84
N MET A 221 16.73 3.35 -13.28
CA MET A 221 17.62 4.14 -12.44
C MET A 221 17.95 5.48 -13.11
N ASN A 222 18.28 6.48 -12.30
CA ASN A 222 18.81 7.73 -12.84
C ASN A 222 20.26 7.51 -13.32
N LYS A 223 20.62 7.95 -14.53
CA LYS A 223 21.97 7.82 -15.08
C LYS A 223 23.03 8.51 -14.21
N GLY A 224 22.69 9.63 -13.56
CA GLY A 224 23.58 10.37 -12.67
C GLY A 224 24.00 9.59 -11.41
N LEU A 225 23.38 8.44 -11.13
CA LEU A 225 23.82 7.53 -10.07
C LEU A 225 25.00 6.66 -10.49
N ILE A 226 25.31 6.55 -11.78
CA ILE A 226 26.45 5.78 -12.29
C ILE A 226 27.71 6.66 -12.18
N ASP A 227 28.05 7.02 -10.96
CA ASP A 227 29.19 7.86 -10.61
C ASP A 227 29.88 7.31 -9.35
N LYS A 228 31.18 7.59 -9.23
CA LYS A 228 32.05 7.18 -8.13
C LYS A 228 31.60 7.74 -6.79
N ASN A 229 30.90 8.88 -6.79
CA ASN A 229 30.43 9.53 -5.57
C ASN A 229 29.06 9.03 -5.08
N SER A 230 28.36 8.21 -5.88
CA SER A 230 26.96 7.82 -5.66
C SER A 230 26.80 6.35 -5.29
N ASP A 231 27.83 5.76 -4.66
CA ASP A 231 27.94 4.33 -4.37
C ASP A 231 26.71 3.68 -3.71
N LEU A 232 26.15 4.35 -2.70
CA LEU A 232 25.01 3.84 -1.93
C LEU A 232 23.72 3.90 -2.75
N ASP A 233 23.50 5.01 -3.45
CA ASP A 233 22.30 5.24 -4.26
C ASP A 233 22.29 4.36 -5.51
N PHE A 234 23.46 4.18 -6.14
CA PHE A 234 23.67 3.17 -7.18
C PHE A 234 23.32 1.78 -6.66
N ALA A 235 23.90 1.36 -5.52
CA ALA A 235 23.63 0.03 -4.97
C ALA A 235 22.14 -0.16 -4.62
N ASN A 236 21.46 0.87 -4.10
CA ASN A 236 20.03 0.85 -3.83
C ASN A 236 19.21 0.65 -5.11
N ALA A 237 19.55 1.38 -6.19
CA ALA A 237 18.87 1.27 -7.48
C ALA A 237 19.06 -0.12 -8.11
N ILE A 238 20.28 -0.65 -8.10
CA ILE A 238 20.56 -2.01 -8.59
C ILE A 238 19.83 -3.06 -7.74
N ASN A 239 19.83 -2.91 -6.41
CA ASN A 239 19.13 -3.79 -5.50
C ASN A 239 17.62 -3.87 -5.79
N LEU A 240 16.96 -2.74 -6.11
CA LEU A 240 15.55 -2.77 -6.54
C LEU A 240 15.36 -3.55 -7.84
N GLY A 241 16.23 -3.34 -8.83
CA GLY A 241 16.21 -4.12 -10.07
C GLY A 241 16.41 -5.62 -9.86
N LEU A 242 17.31 -5.99 -8.97
CA LEU A 242 17.52 -7.39 -8.58
C LEU A 242 16.30 -7.96 -7.87
N LYS A 243 15.71 -7.24 -6.91
CA LYS A 243 14.52 -7.70 -6.18
C LYS A 243 13.37 -7.99 -7.13
N ARG A 244 13.17 -7.10 -8.10
CA ARG A 244 12.22 -7.31 -9.20
C ARG A 244 12.58 -8.58 -9.97
N ASN A 245 13.79 -8.69 -10.51
CA ASN A 245 14.21 -9.87 -11.29
C ASN A 245 13.98 -11.20 -10.53
N TYR A 246 14.36 -11.29 -9.26
CA TYR A 246 14.09 -12.46 -8.42
C TYR A 246 12.59 -12.71 -8.25
N THR A 247 11.79 -11.66 -8.00
CA THR A 247 10.32 -11.75 -7.92
C THR A 247 9.75 -12.34 -9.20
N TYR A 248 10.13 -11.82 -10.37
CA TYR A 248 9.72 -12.34 -11.67
C TYR A 248 10.06 -13.82 -11.85
N ARG A 249 11.30 -14.22 -11.51
CA ARG A 249 11.75 -15.61 -11.64
C ARG A 249 10.97 -16.55 -10.71
N VAL A 250 10.73 -16.17 -9.46
CA VAL A 250 9.94 -16.97 -8.52
C VAL A 250 8.48 -17.09 -8.98
N THR A 251 7.87 -15.98 -9.40
CA THR A 251 6.48 -16.00 -9.87
C THR A 251 6.30 -16.79 -11.15
N ASN A 252 7.25 -16.69 -12.10
CA ASN A 252 7.22 -17.47 -13.33
C ASN A 252 7.43 -18.95 -13.08
N PHE A 253 8.38 -19.31 -12.20
CA PHE A 253 8.58 -20.71 -11.82
C PHE A 253 7.27 -21.35 -11.34
N LEU A 254 6.55 -20.68 -10.42
CA LEU A 254 5.28 -21.18 -9.91
C LEU A 254 4.18 -21.18 -10.97
N THR A 255 4.14 -20.16 -11.82
CA THR A 255 3.15 -20.03 -12.90
C THR A 255 3.33 -21.12 -13.95
N ASP A 256 4.57 -21.44 -14.34
CA ASP A 256 4.86 -22.50 -15.31
C ASP A 256 4.58 -23.89 -14.73
N ALA A 257 4.90 -24.10 -13.45
CA ALA A 257 4.53 -25.30 -12.73
C ALA A 257 2.99 -25.46 -12.67
N LEU A 258 2.26 -24.36 -12.45
CA LEU A 258 0.81 -24.33 -12.43
C LEU A 258 0.21 -24.61 -13.82
N LYS A 259 0.69 -23.95 -14.88
CA LYS A 259 0.24 -24.16 -16.27
C LYS A 259 0.34 -25.64 -16.66
N GLN A 260 1.51 -26.25 -16.42
CA GLN A 260 1.73 -27.67 -16.68
C GLN A 260 0.85 -28.56 -15.77
N GLY A 261 0.72 -28.19 -14.49
CA GLY A 261 -0.12 -28.90 -13.52
C GLY A 261 -1.59 -28.92 -13.93
N ILE A 262 -2.12 -27.79 -14.41
CA ILE A 262 -3.48 -27.65 -14.94
C ILE A 262 -3.65 -28.46 -16.23
N GLU A 263 -2.68 -28.44 -17.15
CA GLU A 263 -2.74 -29.22 -18.38
C GLU A 263 -2.82 -30.73 -18.09
N LEU A 264 -1.96 -31.23 -17.20
CA LEU A 264 -1.97 -32.63 -16.77
C LEU A 264 -3.24 -32.99 -16.02
N ALA A 265 -3.70 -32.12 -15.11
CA ALA A 265 -4.96 -32.30 -14.39
C ALA A 265 -6.14 -32.34 -15.34
N GLY A 266 -6.18 -31.46 -16.35
CA GLY A 266 -7.21 -31.42 -17.37
C GLY A 266 -7.21 -32.69 -18.23
N ASN A 267 -6.04 -33.20 -18.60
CA ASN A 267 -5.93 -34.48 -19.33
C ASN A 267 -6.41 -35.66 -18.48
N HIS A 268 -6.07 -35.70 -17.18
CA HIS A 268 -6.59 -36.73 -16.28
C HIS A 268 -8.12 -36.60 -16.13
N PHE A 269 -8.62 -35.39 -15.88
CA PHE A 269 -10.03 -35.11 -15.69
C PHE A 269 -10.88 -35.52 -16.91
N LYS A 270 -10.39 -35.27 -18.14
CA LYS A 270 -11.03 -35.69 -19.40
C LYS A 270 -11.09 -37.21 -19.58
N ASN A 271 -10.16 -37.94 -18.96
CA ASN A 271 -10.04 -39.40 -19.06
C ASN A 271 -10.69 -40.16 -17.90
N ILE A 272 -11.44 -39.48 -17.02
CA ILE A 272 -12.21 -40.15 -15.97
C ILE A 272 -13.24 -41.07 -16.64
N GLU A 273 -13.21 -42.37 -16.29
CA GLU A 273 -14.14 -43.36 -16.81
C GLU A 273 -15.61 -43.03 -16.47
N GLN A 274 -16.54 -43.40 -17.35
CA GLN A 274 -17.97 -43.10 -17.18
C GLN A 274 -18.54 -43.63 -15.85
N SER A 275 -18.14 -44.82 -15.42
CA SER A 275 -18.56 -45.44 -14.15
C SER A 275 -18.09 -44.61 -12.95
N THR A 276 -16.82 -44.19 -12.97
CA THR A 276 -16.20 -43.33 -11.96
C THR A 276 -16.86 -41.96 -11.94
N PHE A 277 -17.11 -41.37 -13.11
CA PHE A 277 -17.81 -40.09 -13.25
C PHE A 277 -19.19 -40.16 -12.58
N SER A 278 -19.97 -41.19 -12.90
CA SER A 278 -21.30 -41.38 -12.31
C SER A 278 -21.24 -41.51 -10.79
N ASN A 279 -20.26 -42.23 -10.25
CA ASN A 279 -20.18 -42.44 -8.80
C ASN A 279 -19.69 -41.19 -8.04
N ILE A 280 -18.64 -40.54 -8.52
CA ILE A 280 -17.99 -39.44 -7.79
C ILE A 280 -18.71 -38.11 -8.00
N PHE A 281 -19.35 -37.87 -9.16
CA PHE A 281 -20.03 -36.60 -9.43
C PHE A 281 -21.55 -36.67 -9.33
N LEU A 282 -22.18 -37.76 -9.79
CA LEU A 282 -23.65 -37.82 -9.78
C LEU A 282 -24.17 -38.39 -8.46
N ASN A 283 -23.71 -39.58 -8.09
CA ASN A 283 -24.20 -40.28 -6.90
C ASN A 283 -23.78 -39.56 -5.63
N PHE A 284 -22.49 -39.23 -5.48
CA PHE A 284 -21.99 -38.50 -4.31
C PHE A 284 -22.69 -37.15 -4.10
N SER A 285 -22.77 -36.30 -5.13
CA SER A 285 -23.43 -34.99 -5.00
C SER A 285 -24.91 -35.12 -4.65
N ASN A 286 -25.60 -36.14 -5.18
CA ASN A 286 -26.99 -36.42 -4.82
C ASN A 286 -27.15 -36.93 -3.38
N ASP A 287 -26.32 -37.89 -2.97
CA ASP A 287 -26.40 -38.54 -1.67
C ASP A 287 -26.03 -37.58 -0.52
N GLU A 288 -24.94 -36.83 -0.71
CA GLU A 288 -24.44 -35.87 0.28
C GLU A 288 -25.07 -34.47 0.17
N GLY A 289 -25.82 -34.21 -0.91
CA GLY A 289 -26.52 -32.94 -1.05
C GLY A 289 -25.63 -31.75 -1.45
N VAL A 290 -24.48 -32.03 -2.05
CA VAL A 290 -23.49 -31.04 -2.47
C VAL A 290 -23.77 -30.64 -3.92
N SER A 291 -23.38 -29.41 -4.29
CA SER A 291 -23.47 -28.99 -5.70
C SER A 291 -22.59 -29.87 -6.59
N ILE A 292 -23.10 -30.26 -7.76
CA ILE A 292 -22.32 -31.00 -8.74
C ILE A 292 -21.15 -30.16 -9.27
N VAL A 293 -21.35 -28.84 -9.45
CA VAL A 293 -20.31 -27.91 -9.89
C VAL A 293 -19.23 -27.77 -8.82
N ASP A 294 -19.62 -27.71 -7.54
CA ASP A 294 -18.66 -27.74 -6.43
C ASP A 294 -17.84 -29.04 -6.44
N THR A 295 -18.51 -30.18 -6.62
CA THR A 295 -17.84 -31.49 -6.65
C THR A 295 -16.88 -31.62 -7.83
N LEU A 296 -17.29 -31.18 -9.03
CA LEU A 296 -16.45 -31.12 -10.24
C LEU A 296 -15.21 -30.26 -10.00
N THR A 297 -15.40 -29.04 -9.49
CA THR A 297 -14.32 -28.10 -9.21
C THR A 297 -13.37 -28.64 -8.16
N ARG A 298 -13.87 -29.25 -7.07
CA ARG A 298 -13.05 -29.86 -6.02
C ARG A 298 -12.17 -30.99 -6.56
N VAL A 299 -12.71 -31.89 -7.38
CA VAL A 299 -11.90 -32.96 -7.98
C VAL A 299 -10.83 -32.37 -8.91
N LEU A 300 -11.19 -31.39 -9.74
CA LEU A 300 -10.22 -30.71 -10.60
C LEU A 300 -9.11 -30.04 -9.78
N LEU A 301 -9.46 -29.33 -8.70
CA LEU A 301 -8.49 -28.69 -7.80
C LEU A 301 -7.58 -29.71 -7.10
N VAL A 302 -8.10 -30.88 -6.70
CA VAL A 302 -7.29 -31.96 -6.13
C VAL A 302 -6.27 -32.47 -7.15
N LEU A 303 -6.70 -32.69 -8.40
CA LEU A 303 -5.80 -33.11 -9.48
C LEU A 303 -4.76 -32.03 -9.80
N THR A 304 -5.17 -30.77 -9.89
CA THR A 304 -4.26 -29.63 -10.11
C THR A 304 -3.24 -29.51 -8.99
N LYS A 305 -3.67 -29.58 -7.73
CA LYS A 305 -2.77 -29.51 -6.56
C LYS A 305 -1.77 -30.67 -6.54
N HIS A 306 -2.22 -31.89 -6.86
CA HIS A 306 -1.33 -33.05 -6.94
C HIS A 306 -0.25 -32.86 -8.01
N ASN A 307 -0.64 -32.51 -9.24
CA ASN A 307 0.29 -32.35 -10.36
C ASN A 307 1.22 -31.14 -10.16
N LEU A 308 0.71 -30.03 -9.59
CA LEU A 308 1.53 -28.88 -9.18
C LEU A 308 2.62 -29.30 -8.19
N ASN A 309 2.24 -30.03 -7.13
CA ASN A 309 3.19 -30.47 -6.11
C ASN A 309 4.22 -31.47 -6.67
N ASP A 310 3.83 -32.39 -7.54
CA ASP A 310 4.76 -33.29 -8.23
C ASP A 310 5.77 -32.49 -9.06
N LYS A 311 5.31 -31.46 -9.80
CA LYS A 311 6.19 -30.60 -10.59
C LYS A 311 7.15 -29.81 -9.72
N ILE A 312 6.66 -29.15 -8.67
CA ILE A 312 7.48 -28.40 -7.72
C ILE A 312 8.52 -29.32 -7.08
N THR A 313 8.14 -30.55 -6.70
CA THR A 313 9.06 -31.50 -6.05
C THR A 313 10.26 -31.82 -6.95
N ARG A 314 10.06 -31.92 -8.27
CA ARG A 314 11.13 -32.23 -9.24
C ARG A 314 12.14 -31.09 -9.43
N THR A 315 11.74 -29.85 -9.14
CA THR A 315 12.56 -28.64 -9.28
C THR A 315 12.67 -27.88 -7.95
N TYR A 316 12.47 -28.58 -6.83
CA TYR A 316 12.38 -27.97 -5.51
C TYR A 316 13.70 -27.31 -5.09
N GLU A 317 14.82 -27.98 -5.38
CA GLU A 317 16.17 -27.47 -5.09
C GLU A 317 16.42 -26.14 -5.81
N ASP A 318 16.03 -26.02 -7.07
CA ASP A 318 16.17 -24.79 -7.85
C ASP A 318 15.34 -23.63 -7.26
N LEU A 319 14.09 -23.92 -6.84
CA LEU A 319 13.21 -22.92 -6.22
C LEU A 319 13.76 -22.46 -4.86
N VAL A 320 14.15 -23.40 -4.01
CA VAL A 320 14.69 -23.08 -2.68
C VAL A 320 15.97 -22.28 -2.79
N LYS A 321 16.84 -22.64 -3.75
CA LYS A 321 18.05 -21.88 -4.03
C LYS A 321 17.72 -20.45 -4.49
N LEU A 322 16.80 -20.31 -5.44
CA LEU A 322 16.36 -19.00 -5.92
C LEU A 322 15.80 -18.12 -4.79
N ILE A 323 15.01 -18.69 -3.88
CA ILE A 323 14.49 -17.99 -2.70
C ILE A 323 15.61 -17.63 -1.73
N SER A 324 16.54 -18.56 -1.48
CA SER A 324 17.68 -18.31 -0.59
C SER A 324 18.58 -17.19 -1.13
N ASP A 325 18.83 -17.14 -2.44
CA ASP A 325 19.60 -16.08 -3.08
C ASP A 325 18.88 -14.72 -2.93
N TYR A 326 17.56 -14.71 -3.11
CA TYR A 326 16.73 -13.53 -2.90
C TYR A 326 16.80 -13.03 -1.45
N GLU A 327 16.67 -13.92 -0.47
CA GLU A 327 16.78 -13.59 0.96
C GLU A 327 18.17 -13.05 1.32
N ASN A 328 19.24 -13.72 0.88
CA ASN A 328 20.62 -13.31 1.13
C ASN A 328 20.90 -11.91 0.58
N MET A 329 20.41 -11.61 -0.62
CA MET A 329 20.50 -10.28 -1.21
C MET A 329 19.66 -9.26 -0.43
N ALA A 330 18.43 -9.60 -0.05
CA ALA A 330 17.53 -8.70 0.67
C ALA A 330 18.04 -8.30 2.07
N VAL A 331 18.81 -9.15 2.74
CA VAL A 331 19.45 -8.84 4.05
C VAL A 331 20.39 -7.63 3.97
N LEU A 332 21.04 -7.40 2.81
CA LEU A 332 21.93 -6.26 2.62
C LEU A 332 21.18 -4.92 2.59
N PHE A 333 19.90 -4.96 2.23
CA PHE A 333 19.02 -3.81 2.05
C PHE A 333 17.64 -4.11 2.64
N PRO A 334 17.52 -4.08 3.99
CA PRO A 334 16.31 -4.46 4.69
C PRO A 334 15.11 -3.68 4.15
N GLN A 335 14.03 -4.42 3.91
CA GLN A 335 12.84 -3.92 3.28
C GLN A 335 12.11 -2.92 4.20
N GLN A 336 11.48 -1.91 3.59
CA GLN A 336 10.52 -1.05 4.28
C GLN A 336 9.20 -1.81 4.53
N GLU A 337 8.32 -1.23 5.35
CA GLU A 337 6.98 -1.76 5.60
C GLU A 337 6.21 -2.03 4.29
N ILE A 338 5.26 -2.96 4.34
CA ILE A 338 4.41 -3.32 3.20
C ILE A 338 3.78 -2.05 2.62
N GLN A 339 4.22 -1.66 1.42
CA GLN A 339 3.77 -0.42 0.78
C GLN A 339 2.36 -0.57 0.18
N ASN A 340 2.02 -1.75 -0.36
CA ASN A 340 0.71 -2.01 -0.97
C ASN A 340 -0.18 -2.90 -0.10
N LEU A 341 -0.76 -2.32 0.95
CA LEU A 341 -1.76 -3.03 1.79
C LEU A 341 -3.02 -3.39 1.01
N SER A 342 -3.34 -2.70 -0.10
CA SER A 342 -4.55 -2.97 -0.88
C SER A 342 -4.50 -4.35 -1.55
N GLU A 343 -3.36 -4.72 -2.13
CA GLU A 343 -3.14 -6.02 -2.77
C GLU A 343 -3.22 -7.17 -1.75
N VAL A 344 -2.59 -6.99 -0.58
CA VAL A 344 -2.67 -7.97 0.52
C VAL A 344 -4.11 -8.16 0.98
N ASN A 345 -4.86 -7.07 1.13
CA ASN A 345 -6.26 -7.11 1.52
C ASN A 345 -7.13 -7.81 0.48
N GLU A 346 -6.88 -7.61 -0.81
CA GLU A 346 -7.58 -8.33 -1.88
C GLU A 346 -7.35 -9.84 -1.82
N ILE A 347 -6.09 -10.27 -1.66
CA ILE A 347 -5.74 -11.70 -1.58
C ILE A 347 -6.44 -12.33 -0.37
N ARG A 348 -6.36 -11.69 0.80
CA ARG A 348 -7.00 -12.18 2.04
C ARG A 348 -8.53 -12.21 1.92
N LYS A 349 -9.12 -11.24 1.21
CA LYS A 349 -10.57 -11.23 0.94
C LYS A 349 -10.97 -12.40 0.04
N LYS A 350 -10.21 -12.67 -1.02
CA LYS A 350 -10.44 -13.81 -1.94
C LYS A 350 -10.22 -15.17 -1.27
N GLU A 351 -9.32 -15.25 -0.28
CA GLU A 351 -9.09 -16.45 0.52
C GLU A 351 -10.25 -16.74 1.49
N LYS A 352 -10.76 -15.70 2.16
CA LYS A 352 -11.74 -15.87 3.24
C LYS A 352 -13.20 -15.88 2.79
N TYR A 353 -13.55 -15.21 1.70
CA TYR A 353 -14.95 -14.98 1.33
C TYR A 353 -15.25 -15.45 -0.09
N ASN A 354 -16.34 -16.20 -0.22
CA ASN A 354 -16.91 -16.60 -1.50
C ASN A 354 -18.14 -15.74 -1.82
N TYR A 355 -18.00 -14.83 -2.78
CA TYR A 355 -19.06 -13.94 -3.26
C TYR A 355 -19.93 -14.56 -4.38
N TRP A 356 -19.50 -15.68 -4.96
CA TRP A 356 -20.16 -16.32 -6.12
C TRP A 356 -21.28 -17.29 -5.72
N ILE A 357 -21.61 -17.37 -4.42
CA ILE A 357 -22.57 -18.36 -3.92
C ILE A 357 -23.97 -18.19 -4.52
N ASN A 358 -24.40 -16.96 -4.81
CA ASN A 358 -25.70 -16.66 -5.41
C ASN A 358 -25.70 -16.97 -6.90
N ASP A 359 -24.67 -16.53 -7.63
CA ASP A 359 -24.49 -16.82 -9.06
C ASP A 359 -24.41 -18.33 -9.36
N HIS A 360 -23.87 -19.10 -8.41
CA HIS A 360 -23.81 -20.56 -8.50
C HIS A 360 -25.03 -21.27 -7.92
N TYR A 361 -26.04 -20.54 -7.45
CA TYR A 361 -27.26 -21.06 -6.82
C TYR A 361 -26.97 -22.08 -5.72
N TYR A 362 -25.92 -21.85 -4.94
CA TYR A 362 -25.55 -22.74 -3.86
C TYR A 362 -26.62 -22.72 -2.77
N PRO A 363 -27.00 -23.88 -2.21
CA PRO A 363 -27.89 -23.94 -1.06
C PRO A 363 -27.40 -23.06 0.09
N VAL A 364 -28.34 -22.55 0.89
CA VAL A 364 -27.99 -21.92 2.18
C VAL A 364 -27.20 -22.90 3.03
N SER A 365 -26.05 -22.46 3.52
CA SER A 365 -25.11 -23.29 4.27
C SER A 365 -24.45 -22.53 5.41
N PHE A 366 -23.68 -23.28 6.20
CA PHE A 366 -22.85 -22.79 7.28
C PHE A 366 -21.89 -21.70 6.77
N GLY A 367 -21.81 -20.58 7.50
CA GLY A 367 -20.95 -19.45 7.15
C GLY A 367 -21.54 -18.48 6.14
N ASP A 368 -22.77 -18.69 5.66
CA ASP A 368 -23.48 -17.69 4.86
C ASP A 368 -23.71 -16.41 5.67
N ILE A 369 -23.37 -15.27 5.05
CA ILE A 369 -23.57 -13.94 5.60
C ILE A 369 -24.79 -13.30 4.94
N PHE A 370 -25.67 -12.74 5.76
CA PHE A 370 -26.93 -12.14 5.36
C PHE A 370 -26.98 -10.67 5.79
N SER A 371 -27.53 -9.81 4.94
CA SER A 371 -28.08 -8.51 5.33
C SER A 371 -29.53 -8.73 5.71
N ILE A 372 -29.89 -8.33 6.93
CA ILE A 372 -31.23 -8.45 7.47
C ILE A 372 -31.61 -7.11 8.09
N ASN A 373 -32.64 -6.45 7.55
CA ASN A 373 -33.01 -5.09 7.95
C ASN A 373 -31.81 -4.11 7.95
N ASN A 374 -30.92 -4.22 6.96
CA ASN A 374 -29.66 -3.47 6.81
C ASN A 374 -28.58 -3.75 7.87
N GLU A 375 -28.76 -4.76 8.72
CA GLU A 375 -27.76 -5.24 9.66
C GLU A 375 -27.19 -6.57 9.16
N GLU A 376 -25.89 -6.82 9.39
CA GLU A 376 -25.22 -8.00 8.87
C GLU A 376 -25.17 -9.12 9.91
N TYR A 377 -25.38 -10.36 9.47
CA TYR A 377 -25.36 -11.53 10.33
C TYR A 377 -24.71 -12.73 9.63
N ILE A 378 -24.10 -13.62 10.40
CA ILE A 378 -23.52 -14.88 9.89
C ILE A 378 -24.25 -16.11 10.43
N LEU A 379 -24.55 -17.06 9.55
CA LEU A 379 -25.21 -18.31 9.90
C LEU A 379 -24.25 -19.32 10.52
N ILE A 380 -24.50 -19.64 11.79
CA ILE A 380 -23.79 -20.64 12.56
C ILE A 380 -24.74 -21.78 12.90
N SER A 381 -24.31 -23.00 12.62
CA SER A 381 -25.05 -24.20 12.98
C SER A 381 -24.11 -25.40 12.93
N GLN A 382 -24.57 -26.55 13.43
CA GLN A 382 -23.88 -27.79 13.11
C GLN A 382 -24.04 -28.05 11.60
N PRO A 383 -22.96 -28.17 10.82
CA PRO A 383 -23.06 -28.30 9.36
C PRO A 383 -24.03 -29.41 8.93
N CYS A 384 -23.97 -30.56 9.62
CA CYS A 384 -24.81 -31.73 9.31
C CYS A 384 -26.30 -31.56 9.60
N ASP A 385 -26.72 -30.49 10.29
CA ASP A 385 -28.12 -30.19 10.59
C ASP A 385 -28.77 -29.29 9.54
N ILE A 386 -27.95 -28.48 8.88
CA ILE A 386 -28.39 -27.58 7.82
C ILE A 386 -28.14 -28.13 6.41
N THR A 387 -27.19 -29.04 6.17
CA THR A 387 -26.98 -29.60 4.81
C THR A 387 -28.25 -30.17 4.18
N LEU A 388 -28.54 -29.80 2.92
CA LEU A 388 -29.69 -30.28 2.15
C LEU A 388 -29.39 -31.60 1.44
N ARG A 389 -29.90 -32.72 1.95
CA ARG A 389 -29.79 -34.03 1.28
C ARG A 389 -30.78 -34.17 0.10
N ALA A 390 -30.72 -35.28 -0.65
CA ALA A 390 -31.56 -35.55 -1.82
C ALA A 390 -33.07 -35.25 -1.64
N LYS A 391 -33.64 -35.50 -0.45
CA LYS A 391 -35.07 -35.25 -0.15
C LYS A 391 -35.42 -33.76 0.05
N GLY A 392 -34.43 -32.88 0.12
CA GLY A 392 -34.61 -31.46 0.39
C GLY A 392 -35.13 -31.18 1.80
N ASP A 393 -34.74 -32.00 2.78
CA ASP A 393 -35.07 -31.81 4.19
C ASP A 393 -33.82 -31.36 4.97
N ARG A 394 -34.00 -30.38 5.85
CA ARG A 394 -33.04 -29.99 6.90
C ARG A 394 -33.48 -30.63 8.21
N LYS A 395 -32.54 -30.94 9.11
CA LYS A 395 -32.91 -31.53 10.42
C LYS A 395 -33.51 -30.49 11.37
N ILE A 396 -33.07 -29.24 11.24
CA ILE A 396 -33.57 -28.11 12.01
C ILE A 396 -34.44 -27.21 11.13
N LYS A 397 -35.34 -26.47 11.78
CA LYS A 397 -36.24 -25.51 11.10
C LYS A 397 -35.72 -24.07 11.14
N ASN A 398 -35.05 -23.70 12.23
CA ASN A 398 -34.52 -22.36 12.42
C ASN A 398 -33.00 -22.40 12.38
N GLY A 399 -32.39 -21.43 11.70
CA GLY A 399 -30.96 -21.16 11.75
C GLY A 399 -30.63 -20.20 12.89
N LEU A 400 -29.41 -20.30 13.41
CA LEU A 400 -28.86 -19.36 14.39
C LEU A 400 -27.92 -18.39 13.66
N LEU A 401 -28.21 -17.10 13.77
CA LEU A 401 -27.43 -16.02 13.18
C LEU A 401 -26.71 -15.25 14.29
N LEU A 402 -25.44 -14.89 14.06
CA LEU A 402 -24.68 -14.01 14.95
C LEU A 402 -24.50 -12.64 14.29
N LYS A 403 -24.69 -11.57 15.05
CA LYS A 403 -24.57 -10.19 14.53
C LYS A 403 -23.13 -9.84 14.17
N ILE A 404 -22.95 -9.16 13.04
CA ILE A 404 -21.69 -8.54 12.60
C ILE A 404 -21.80 -7.02 12.80
N SER A 405 -20.78 -6.41 13.40
CA SER A 405 -20.69 -4.96 13.59
C SER A 405 -19.28 -4.44 13.25
N THR A 406 -19.18 -3.20 12.76
CA THR A 406 -17.88 -2.53 12.58
C THR A 406 -17.36 -1.97 13.90
N GLU A 407 -18.25 -1.60 14.81
CA GLU A 407 -17.91 -1.24 16.18
C GLU A 407 -17.70 -2.49 17.04
N LYS A 408 -16.58 -2.54 17.77
CA LYS A 408 -16.30 -3.66 18.67
C LYS A 408 -17.27 -3.64 19.85
N PRO A 409 -18.06 -4.71 20.08
CA PRO A 409 -18.92 -4.79 21.26
C PRO A 409 -18.15 -4.60 22.57
N ASN A 410 -18.78 -3.96 23.57
CA ASN A 410 -18.17 -3.61 24.86
C ASN A 410 -17.92 -4.80 25.81
N HIS A 411 -17.78 -6.01 25.27
CA HIS A 411 -17.50 -7.23 26.02
C HIS A 411 -16.47 -8.12 25.32
N GLY A 412 -15.87 -9.05 26.07
CA GLY A 412 -14.80 -9.91 25.55
C GLY A 412 -15.22 -11.05 24.61
N ASN A 413 -16.52 -11.30 24.40
CA ASN A 413 -17.00 -12.43 23.60
C ASN A 413 -17.26 -12.01 22.16
N VAL A 414 -16.20 -11.67 21.45
CA VAL A 414 -16.25 -11.16 20.07
C VAL A 414 -15.24 -11.90 19.22
N PHE A 415 -15.60 -12.22 17.99
CA PHE A 415 -14.69 -12.82 17.02
C PHE A 415 -14.31 -11.78 15.96
N PRO A 416 -13.01 -11.48 15.77
CA PRO A 416 -12.58 -10.51 14.76
C PRO A 416 -12.78 -11.06 13.34
N LEU A 417 -13.51 -10.32 12.54
CA LEU A 417 -13.79 -10.61 11.13
C LEU A 417 -13.01 -9.63 10.24
N GLU A 418 -11.74 -9.96 10.02
CA GLU A 418 -10.82 -9.14 9.21
C GLU A 418 -11.13 -9.24 7.70
N TYR A 419 -10.86 -8.14 6.97
CA TYR A 419 -11.00 -8.01 5.49
C TYR A 419 -12.42 -8.18 4.94
N PHE A 420 -13.44 -8.17 5.81
CA PHE A 420 -14.83 -8.21 5.37
C PHE A 420 -15.23 -6.88 4.69
N LYS A 421 -14.93 -5.76 5.37
CA LYS A 421 -15.09 -4.39 4.85
C LYS A 421 -13.72 -3.75 4.63
N THR A 422 -13.61 -2.92 3.60
CA THR A 422 -12.34 -2.27 3.24
C THR A 422 -11.92 -1.28 4.32
N GLY A 423 -10.70 -1.41 4.85
CA GLY A 423 -10.13 -0.46 5.81
C GLY A 423 -10.60 -0.61 7.26
N GLU A 424 -11.52 -1.53 7.55
CA GLU A 424 -12.09 -1.70 8.89
C GLU A 424 -12.12 -3.19 9.31
N THR A 425 -11.84 -3.45 10.59
CA THR A 425 -12.08 -4.77 11.17
C THR A 425 -13.52 -4.85 11.63
N SER A 426 -14.28 -5.79 11.08
CA SER A 426 -15.61 -6.12 11.60
C SER A 426 -15.49 -7.11 12.75
N TYR A 427 -16.53 -7.21 13.56
CA TYR A 427 -16.59 -8.08 14.74
C TYR A 427 -17.89 -8.87 14.71
N ILE A 428 -17.82 -10.16 15.00
CA ILE A 428 -18.99 -10.98 15.24
C ILE A 428 -19.24 -11.00 16.74
N ASP A 429 -20.42 -10.59 17.16
CA ASP A 429 -20.86 -10.70 18.55
C ASP A 429 -21.29 -12.15 18.83
N LEU A 430 -20.54 -12.85 19.68
CA LEU A 430 -20.81 -14.26 19.99
C LEU A 430 -22.03 -14.46 20.90
N LYS A 431 -22.65 -13.38 21.37
CA LYS A 431 -23.83 -13.38 22.25
C LYS A 431 -25.08 -12.77 21.62
N ASP A 432 -24.92 -11.94 20.59
CA ASP A 432 -26.04 -11.36 19.87
C ASP A 432 -26.57 -12.36 18.84
N GLU A 433 -27.46 -13.23 19.32
CA GLU A 433 -28.04 -14.35 18.61
C GLU A 433 -29.43 -14.00 18.04
N LEU A 434 -29.65 -14.26 16.76
CA LEU A 434 -30.94 -14.15 16.09
C LEU A 434 -31.35 -15.50 15.52
N GLN A 435 -32.57 -15.96 15.82
CA GLN A 435 -33.15 -17.16 15.19
C GLN A 435 -34.03 -16.77 14.00
N VAL A 436 -33.83 -17.43 12.85
CA VAL A 436 -34.60 -17.18 11.63
C VAL A 436 -35.08 -18.49 11.01
N ASP A 437 -36.31 -18.54 10.49
CA ASP A 437 -36.84 -19.71 9.77
C ASP A 437 -36.00 -19.96 8.50
N LEU A 438 -35.45 -21.17 8.37
CA LEU A 438 -34.63 -21.55 7.23
C LEU A 438 -35.41 -21.54 5.92
N ASP A 439 -36.74 -21.63 5.96
CA ASP A 439 -37.57 -21.43 4.76
C ASP A 439 -37.37 -20.03 4.16
N ILE A 440 -37.16 -19.01 5.00
CA ILE A 440 -36.92 -17.62 4.55
C ILE A 440 -35.52 -17.51 3.95
N LEU A 441 -34.51 -18.03 4.65
CA LEU A 441 -33.12 -17.98 4.15
C LEU A 441 -32.99 -18.76 2.84
N ASP A 442 -33.67 -19.90 2.72
CA ASP A 442 -33.65 -20.73 1.49
C ASP A 442 -34.19 -19.99 0.27
N LEU A 443 -35.05 -18.99 0.42
CA LEU A 443 -35.48 -18.14 -0.71
C LEU A 443 -34.33 -17.34 -1.30
N CYS A 444 -33.29 -16.99 -0.53
CA CYS A 444 -32.11 -16.32 -1.06
C CYS A 444 -31.35 -17.17 -2.09
N SER A 445 -31.60 -18.49 -2.15
CA SER A 445 -31.01 -19.35 -3.18
C SER A 445 -31.81 -19.36 -4.49
N LEU A 446 -32.99 -18.75 -4.54
CA LEU A 446 -33.81 -18.66 -5.76
C LEU A 446 -33.32 -17.56 -6.70
N ASN A 447 -32.85 -16.44 -6.13
CA ASN A 447 -32.52 -15.22 -6.86
C ASN A 447 -30.99 -15.05 -6.92
N ASP A 448 -30.50 -14.59 -8.06
CA ASP A 448 -29.07 -14.32 -8.31
C ASP A 448 -28.53 -13.15 -7.49
N ASP A 449 -29.39 -12.19 -7.16
CA ASP A 449 -29.10 -11.08 -6.23
C ASP A 449 -29.08 -11.51 -4.75
N GLY A 450 -29.42 -12.76 -4.44
CA GLY A 450 -29.47 -13.30 -3.09
C GLY A 450 -30.67 -12.81 -2.24
N CYS A 451 -31.62 -12.09 -2.81
CA CYS A 451 -32.78 -11.57 -2.07
C CYS A 451 -33.78 -12.69 -1.75
N ALA A 452 -34.40 -12.62 -0.56
CA ALA A 452 -35.47 -13.54 -0.17
C ALA A 452 -36.82 -13.11 -0.80
N LYS A 453 -36.98 -13.35 -2.11
CA LYS A 453 -38.14 -12.94 -2.91
C LYS A 453 -38.82 -14.13 -3.59
N LEU A 454 -40.15 -14.08 -3.66
CA LEU A 454 -40.99 -15.09 -4.33
C LEU A 454 -42.08 -14.43 -5.19
N ILE A 455 -42.12 -14.75 -6.49
CA ILE A 455 -43.17 -14.30 -7.43
C ILE A 455 -44.44 -15.16 -7.23
N ILE A 456 -45.62 -14.53 -7.17
CA ILE A 456 -46.89 -15.18 -6.83
C ILE A 456 -47.86 -15.28 -8.02
N ASN A 457 -47.82 -14.35 -8.97
CA ASN A 457 -48.89 -14.18 -9.97
C ASN A 457 -48.63 -14.79 -11.35
N ASN A 458 -47.47 -15.39 -11.61
CA ASN A 458 -47.20 -15.98 -12.91
C ASN A 458 -47.63 -17.45 -12.95
N THR A 459 -48.56 -17.76 -13.84
CA THR A 459 -48.97 -19.12 -14.21
C THR A 459 -47.93 -19.82 -15.09
N ASP A 460 -46.95 -19.07 -15.62
CA ASP A 460 -45.61 -19.58 -15.92
C ASP A 460 -44.86 -19.76 -14.61
N ASP A 461 -45.26 -20.80 -13.89
CA ASP A 461 -44.43 -21.37 -12.84
C ASP A 461 -43.07 -21.65 -13.48
N MET A 462 -42.05 -20.89 -13.06
CA MET A 462 -40.71 -21.44 -12.91
C MET A 462 -40.90 -22.72 -12.11
N GLU A 463 -41.05 -23.84 -12.83
CA GLU A 463 -41.04 -25.16 -12.24
C GLU A 463 -39.63 -25.32 -11.72
N VAL A 464 -39.42 -24.89 -10.48
CA VAL A 464 -38.16 -25.06 -9.76
C VAL A 464 -37.69 -26.52 -9.86
N GLU A 465 -38.64 -27.45 -10.02
CA GLU A 465 -38.42 -28.86 -10.32
C GLU A 465 -37.72 -29.14 -11.67
N LYS A 466 -38.02 -28.34 -12.70
CA LYS A 466 -37.43 -28.39 -14.06
C LYS A 466 -36.13 -27.60 -14.19
N GLU A 467 -35.84 -26.70 -13.27
CA GLU A 467 -34.63 -25.88 -13.31
C GLU A 467 -33.36 -26.68 -13.02
N ARG A 468 -32.43 -26.64 -13.97
CA ARG A 468 -31.27 -27.53 -13.98
C ARG A 468 -30.06 -26.99 -13.22
N HIS A 469 -30.04 -25.70 -12.90
CA HIS A 469 -28.99 -25.08 -12.09
C HIS A 469 -29.08 -25.48 -10.62
N TYR A 470 -30.25 -25.90 -10.13
CA TYR A 470 -30.42 -26.38 -8.75
C TYR A 470 -30.11 -27.87 -8.61
N SER A 471 -29.41 -28.23 -7.53
CA SER A 471 -29.28 -29.63 -7.11
C SER A 471 -30.66 -30.25 -6.82
N ILE A 472 -30.80 -31.58 -6.93
CA ILE A 472 -32.09 -32.26 -6.67
C ILE A 472 -32.61 -31.95 -5.26
N GLY A 473 -31.72 -31.96 -4.26
CA GLY A 473 -32.05 -31.61 -2.89
C GLY A 473 -32.56 -30.17 -2.77
N LEU A 474 -31.90 -29.21 -3.42
CA LEU A 474 -32.32 -27.82 -3.42
C LEU A 474 -33.67 -27.62 -4.14
N ARG A 475 -33.90 -28.27 -5.29
CA ARG A 475 -35.20 -28.23 -5.98
C ARG A 475 -36.34 -28.71 -5.09
N ASN A 476 -36.16 -29.87 -4.47
CA ASN A 476 -37.15 -30.45 -3.57
C ASN A 476 -37.42 -29.53 -2.37
N ARG A 477 -36.37 -28.90 -1.84
CA ARG A 477 -36.50 -27.94 -0.74
C ARG A 477 -37.27 -26.70 -1.16
N LEU A 478 -36.87 -26.06 -2.26
CA LEU A 478 -37.48 -24.85 -2.78
C LEU A 478 -38.94 -25.07 -3.20
N HIS A 479 -39.28 -26.24 -3.76
CA HIS A 479 -40.67 -26.61 -4.02
C HIS A 479 -41.49 -26.64 -2.72
N LYS A 480 -40.99 -27.28 -1.65
CA LYS A 480 -41.67 -27.33 -0.35
C LYS A 480 -41.84 -25.94 0.25
N VAL A 481 -40.79 -25.12 0.21
CA VAL A 481 -40.79 -23.73 0.71
C VAL A 481 -41.81 -22.90 -0.06
N LYS A 482 -41.75 -22.89 -1.40
CA LYS A 482 -42.71 -22.19 -2.27
C LYS A 482 -44.14 -22.59 -1.93
N LYS A 483 -44.45 -23.89 -1.89
CA LYS A 483 -45.80 -24.39 -1.58
C LYS A 483 -46.29 -23.94 -0.22
N ARG A 484 -45.43 -23.97 0.81
CA ARG A 484 -45.78 -23.52 2.17
C ARG A 484 -46.06 -22.02 2.20
N ILE A 485 -45.18 -21.22 1.60
CA ILE A 485 -45.30 -19.76 1.59
C ILE A 485 -46.50 -19.30 0.76
N THR A 486 -46.72 -19.87 -0.43
CA THR A 486 -47.91 -19.58 -1.25
C THR A 486 -49.20 -19.92 -0.51
N ARG A 487 -49.22 -21.01 0.28
CA ARG A 487 -50.38 -21.32 1.13
C ARG A 487 -50.58 -20.24 2.20
N ILE A 488 -49.53 -19.86 2.92
CA ILE A 488 -49.61 -18.81 3.95
C ILE A 488 -50.10 -17.49 3.34
N TYR A 489 -49.60 -17.13 2.16
CA TYR A 489 -50.06 -15.95 1.41
C TYR A 489 -51.56 -16.00 1.11
N LYS A 490 -52.04 -17.13 0.56
CA LYS A 490 -53.48 -17.33 0.27
C LYS A 490 -54.34 -17.27 1.54
N ASP A 491 -53.89 -17.91 2.63
CA ASP A 491 -54.59 -17.92 3.91
C ASP A 491 -54.64 -16.49 4.51
N LYS A 492 -53.56 -15.70 4.40
CA LYS A 492 -53.50 -14.30 4.86
C LYS A 492 -54.42 -13.39 4.04
N ASN A 493 -54.46 -13.55 2.72
CA ASN A 493 -55.38 -12.78 1.87
C ASN A 493 -56.84 -13.10 2.15
N LEU A 494 -57.18 -14.38 2.32
CA LEU A 494 -58.53 -14.80 2.71
C LEU A 494 -58.92 -14.22 4.06
N LEU A 495 -58.01 -14.21 5.03
CA LEU A 495 -58.23 -13.61 6.34
C LEU A 495 -58.47 -12.10 6.23
N LYS A 496 -57.66 -11.38 5.43
CA LYS A 496 -57.80 -9.94 5.18
C LYS A 496 -59.17 -9.60 4.57
N GLU A 497 -59.59 -10.36 3.56
CA GLU A 497 -60.92 -10.21 2.93
C GLU A 497 -62.06 -10.48 3.93
N THR A 498 -61.92 -11.54 4.73
CA THR A 498 -62.90 -11.92 5.76
C THR A 498 -63.02 -10.84 6.83
N LEU A 499 -61.89 -10.33 7.34
CA LEU A 499 -61.86 -9.26 8.35
C LEU A 499 -62.44 -7.95 7.82
N SER A 500 -62.11 -7.57 6.57
CA SER A 500 -62.71 -6.39 5.91
C SER A 500 -64.23 -6.55 5.81
N THR A 501 -64.69 -7.72 5.33
CA THR A 501 -66.14 -8.00 5.21
C THR A 501 -66.86 -7.95 6.56
N LEU A 502 -66.21 -8.44 7.63
CA LEU A 502 -66.75 -8.40 8.99
C LEU A 502 -66.79 -6.99 9.57
N ALA A 503 -65.77 -6.16 9.30
CA ALA A 503 -65.76 -4.76 9.70
C ALA A 503 -66.84 -3.95 8.97
N ASP A 504 -67.00 -4.17 7.65
CA ASP A 504 -67.96 -3.45 6.82
C ASP A 504 -69.42 -3.82 7.09
N ARG A 505 -69.69 -5.09 7.42
CA ARG A 505 -71.05 -5.62 7.67
C ARG A 505 -71.42 -5.73 9.14
N GLY A 506 -70.43 -5.64 10.04
CA GLY A 506 -70.62 -5.72 11.48
C GLY A 506 -71.15 -4.42 12.09
N GLY A 507 -71.60 -4.49 13.35
CA GLY A 507 -71.82 -3.29 14.16
C GLY A 507 -70.49 -2.69 14.65
N ALA A 508 -70.54 -1.51 15.28
CA ALA A 508 -69.35 -0.81 15.80
C ALA A 508 -68.44 -1.71 16.66
N ASP A 509 -69.02 -2.52 17.55
CA ASP A 509 -68.28 -3.45 18.41
C ASP A 509 -67.42 -4.49 17.63
N VAL A 510 -67.85 -4.86 16.42
CA VAL A 510 -67.13 -5.81 15.55
C VAL A 510 -65.99 -5.12 14.82
N ALA A 511 -66.20 -3.89 14.33
CA ALA A 511 -65.15 -3.09 13.72
C ALA A 511 -64.01 -2.80 14.72
N ASP A 512 -64.36 -2.45 15.97
CA ASP A 512 -63.40 -2.22 17.04
C ASP A 512 -62.57 -3.48 17.34
N LEU A 513 -63.18 -4.67 17.32
CA LEU A 513 -62.49 -5.94 17.52
C LEU A 513 -61.50 -6.25 16.38
N VAL A 514 -61.85 -5.93 15.13
CA VAL A 514 -60.96 -6.09 13.97
C VAL A 514 -59.77 -5.14 14.06
N GLU A 515 -59.98 -3.90 14.48
CA GLU A 515 -58.89 -2.94 14.71
C GLU A 515 -57.95 -3.41 15.84
N VAL A 516 -58.51 -3.94 16.93
CA VAL A 516 -57.72 -4.55 18.02
C VAL A 516 -56.91 -5.74 17.54
N TYR A 517 -57.47 -6.58 16.65
CA TYR A 517 -56.74 -7.68 16.03
C TYR A 517 -55.53 -7.16 15.24
N HIS A 518 -55.73 -6.19 14.33
CA HIS A 518 -54.63 -5.64 13.52
C HIS A 518 -53.54 -4.99 14.36
N ARG A 519 -53.91 -4.27 15.44
CA ARG A 519 -52.93 -3.71 16.37
C ARG A 519 -52.11 -4.81 17.06
N LYS A 520 -52.77 -5.86 17.57
CA LYS A 520 -52.08 -6.99 18.22
C LYS A 520 -51.23 -7.80 17.25
N GLU A 521 -51.71 -8.01 16.04
CA GLU A 521 -50.96 -8.68 14.97
C GLU A 521 -49.67 -7.91 14.68
N LYS A 522 -49.78 -6.58 14.53
CA LYS A 522 -48.62 -5.70 14.34
C LYS A 522 -47.65 -5.77 15.54
N GLU A 523 -48.15 -5.63 16.77
CA GLU A 523 -47.35 -5.75 18.00
C GLU A 523 -46.61 -7.10 18.13
N ILE A 524 -47.24 -8.21 17.71
CA ILE A 524 -46.66 -9.55 17.79
C ILE A 524 -45.55 -9.74 16.76
N TRP A 525 -45.71 -9.18 15.55
CA TRP A 525 -44.82 -9.48 14.42
C TRP A 525 -43.76 -8.42 14.14
N GLU A 526 -43.90 -7.18 14.63
CA GLU A 526 -42.96 -6.06 14.39
C GLU A 526 -41.51 -6.29 14.85
N GLY A 527 -41.23 -7.35 15.60
CA GLY A 527 -39.88 -7.71 16.06
C GLY A 527 -39.34 -9.06 15.58
N PHE A 528 -40.10 -9.83 14.78
CA PHE A 528 -39.69 -11.18 14.39
C PHE A 528 -39.69 -11.36 12.88
N ILE A 529 -38.59 -11.93 12.36
CA ILE A 529 -38.50 -12.39 10.98
C ILE A 529 -38.99 -13.83 10.96
N THR A 530 -40.29 -13.97 10.74
CA THR A 530 -40.94 -15.26 10.58
C THR A 530 -41.60 -15.33 9.21
N ILE A 531 -41.93 -16.54 8.80
CA ILE A 531 -42.62 -16.82 7.53
C ILE A 531 -43.96 -16.09 7.39
N ASN A 532 -44.51 -15.52 8.47
CA ASN A 532 -45.76 -14.76 8.46
C ASN A 532 -45.56 -13.25 8.22
N ASN A 533 -44.34 -12.74 8.43
CA ASN A 533 -44.01 -11.32 8.37
C ASN A 533 -43.32 -10.97 7.04
N PHE A 534 -44.00 -11.25 5.93
CA PHE A 534 -43.57 -10.86 4.59
C PHE A 534 -44.21 -9.55 4.16
N HIS A 535 -43.51 -8.84 3.28
CA HIS A 535 -44.04 -7.72 2.52
C HIS A 535 -44.72 -8.24 1.26
N ASP A 536 -45.90 -7.69 0.94
CA ASP A 536 -46.66 -8.02 -0.26
C ASP A 536 -46.71 -6.84 -1.24
N GLU A 537 -46.20 -7.06 -2.45
CA GLU A 537 -46.46 -6.21 -3.61
C GLU A 537 -47.41 -6.91 -4.58
N SER A 538 -47.84 -6.23 -5.65
CA SER A 538 -48.86 -6.76 -6.57
C SER A 538 -48.54 -8.16 -7.08
N ASP A 539 -47.27 -8.45 -7.38
CA ASP A 539 -46.86 -9.65 -8.11
C ASP A 539 -45.88 -10.56 -7.37
N TYR A 540 -45.38 -10.14 -6.21
CA TYR A 540 -44.41 -10.89 -5.43
C TYR A 540 -44.50 -10.57 -3.95
N ILE A 541 -43.93 -11.46 -3.15
CA ILE A 541 -43.64 -11.23 -1.75
C ILE A 541 -42.14 -11.24 -1.52
N TYR A 542 -41.70 -10.53 -0.49
CA TYR A 542 -40.30 -10.53 -0.10
C TYR A 542 -40.14 -10.38 1.41
N TYR A 543 -38.95 -10.72 1.87
CA TYR A 543 -38.46 -10.45 3.21
C TYR A 543 -37.26 -9.53 3.11
N ASP A 544 -37.03 -8.69 4.12
CA ASP A 544 -35.85 -7.82 4.23
C ASP A 544 -34.60 -8.63 4.60
N VAL A 545 -34.30 -9.64 3.78
CA VAL A 545 -33.23 -10.61 3.95
C VAL A 545 -32.54 -10.79 2.59
N GLN A 546 -31.23 -10.58 2.57
CA GLN A 546 -30.40 -10.78 1.39
C GLN A 546 -29.14 -11.55 1.77
N ARG A 547 -28.81 -12.61 1.03
CA ARG A 547 -27.55 -13.33 1.20
C ARG A 547 -26.44 -12.62 0.43
N ILE A 548 -25.36 -12.24 1.12
CA ILE A 548 -24.27 -11.43 0.58
C ILE A 548 -23.13 -12.30 0.05
N CYS A 549 -22.60 -13.18 0.90
CA CYS A 549 -21.46 -14.04 0.60
C CYS A 549 -21.37 -15.18 1.62
N ARG A 550 -20.33 -16.02 1.51
CA ARG A 550 -20.04 -17.10 2.46
C ARG A 550 -18.61 -16.98 2.97
N LEU A 551 -18.45 -17.09 4.28
CA LEU A 551 -17.15 -17.23 4.93
C LEU A 551 -16.59 -18.64 4.71
N ASP A 552 -15.29 -18.76 4.48
CA ASP A 552 -14.59 -20.03 4.30
C ASP A 552 -14.89 -21.01 5.46
N GLU A 553 -14.96 -22.30 5.13
CA GLU A 553 -15.39 -23.35 6.06
C GLU A 553 -14.43 -23.47 7.27
N LEU A 554 -13.12 -23.31 7.08
CA LEU A 554 -12.15 -23.41 8.17
C LEU A 554 -12.28 -22.25 9.17
N VAL A 555 -12.51 -21.05 8.64
CA VAL A 555 -12.73 -19.86 9.46
C VAL A 555 -14.07 -19.97 10.19
N THR A 556 -15.12 -20.40 9.49
CA THR A 556 -16.45 -20.57 10.08
C THR A 556 -16.46 -21.66 11.17
N ASN A 557 -15.72 -22.76 10.99
CA ASN A 557 -15.55 -23.80 12.01
C ASN A 557 -14.89 -23.24 13.29
N SER A 558 -13.86 -22.41 13.12
CA SER A 558 -13.17 -21.75 14.24
C SER A 558 -14.12 -20.83 15.00
N LEU A 559 -14.88 -20.00 14.28
CA LEU A 559 -15.92 -19.14 14.84
C LEU A 559 -16.99 -19.95 15.60
N SER A 560 -17.49 -21.04 15.03
CA SER A 560 -18.50 -21.87 15.68
C SER A 560 -17.97 -22.55 16.94
N PHE A 561 -16.71 -22.97 16.95
CA PHE A 561 -16.07 -23.50 18.15
C PHE A 561 -15.98 -22.45 19.27
N GLU A 562 -15.59 -21.23 18.93
CA GLU A 562 -15.55 -20.12 19.90
C GLU A 562 -16.94 -19.79 20.43
N HIS A 563 -17.94 -19.69 19.55
CA HIS A 563 -19.33 -19.48 19.94
C HIS A 563 -19.83 -20.57 20.90
N PHE A 564 -19.65 -21.86 20.56
CA PHE A 564 -20.07 -22.95 21.45
C PHE A 564 -19.31 -22.94 22.78
N THR A 565 -18.06 -22.52 22.80
CA THR A 565 -17.29 -22.36 24.05
C THR A 565 -17.93 -21.27 24.92
N VAL A 566 -18.26 -20.12 24.35
CA VAL A 566 -18.94 -19.01 25.05
C VAL A 566 -20.33 -19.44 25.54
N SER A 567 -21.14 -20.06 24.68
CA SER A 567 -22.53 -20.42 24.97
C SER A 567 -22.66 -21.59 25.96
N SER A 568 -21.72 -22.55 25.92
CA SER A 568 -21.74 -23.70 26.82
C SER A 568 -21.37 -23.35 28.26
N ARG A 569 -20.78 -22.17 28.51
CA ARG A 569 -20.23 -21.76 29.81
C ARG A 569 -19.33 -22.84 30.43
N ILE A 570 -18.73 -23.70 29.60
CA ILE A 570 -17.82 -24.75 30.07
C ILE A 570 -16.62 -24.02 30.66
N GLY A 571 -16.46 -24.14 31.98
CA GLY A 571 -15.20 -23.80 32.62
C GLY A 571 -14.14 -24.77 32.10
N LEU A 572 -13.28 -24.31 31.19
CA LEU A 572 -12.08 -25.03 30.80
C LEU A 572 -11.21 -25.28 32.05
N PRO A 573 -10.47 -26.39 32.12
CA PRO A 573 -9.47 -26.59 33.17
C PRO A 573 -8.51 -25.39 33.21
N GLY A 574 -8.56 -24.61 34.30
CA GLY A 574 -7.85 -23.34 34.42
C GLY A 574 -8.73 -22.08 34.40
N ASP A 575 -10.03 -22.15 34.07
CA ASP A 575 -10.91 -20.97 34.03
C ASP A 575 -11.19 -20.35 35.42
N TYR A 576 -11.10 -21.15 36.48
CA TYR A 576 -11.11 -20.68 37.88
C TYR A 576 -9.83 -19.90 38.23
N ALA A 577 -8.73 -20.20 37.54
CA ALA A 577 -7.57 -19.36 37.50
C ALA A 577 -7.77 -18.42 36.32
N LYS A 578 -8.79 -17.51 36.37
CA LYS A 578 -9.02 -16.40 35.42
C LYS A 578 -7.68 -16.14 34.75
N GLN A 579 -7.50 -16.57 33.48
CA GLN A 579 -6.19 -16.62 32.83
C GLN A 579 -5.42 -15.45 33.38
N TYR A 580 -4.34 -15.69 34.15
CA TYR A 580 -3.60 -14.60 34.77
C TYR A 580 -3.16 -13.73 33.60
N LYS A 581 -3.98 -12.73 33.28
CA LYS A 581 -3.82 -11.93 32.10
C LYS A 581 -2.79 -10.96 32.61
N VAL A 582 -1.54 -11.35 32.41
CA VAL A 582 -0.42 -10.53 32.75
C VAL A 582 -0.51 -9.38 31.76
N MET A 583 -1.15 -8.31 32.21
CA MET A 583 -1.33 -7.12 31.41
C MET A 583 0.00 -6.39 31.45
N LYS A 584 0.51 -6.12 30.27
CA LYS A 584 1.77 -5.45 30.07
C LYS A 584 1.49 -3.95 30.10
N TYR A 585 1.88 -3.29 31.18
CA TYR A 585 1.74 -1.84 31.28
C TYR A 585 3.09 -1.18 30.98
N TYR A 586 3.02 -0.14 30.17
CA TYR A 586 4.14 0.76 29.92
C TYR A 586 3.99 1.95 30.85
N ILE A 587 5.02 2.24 31.63
CA ILE A 587 5.12 3.47 32.39
C ILE A 587 5.83 4.49 31.50
N ASN A 588 5.13 5.56 31.16
CA ASN A 588 5.73 6.73 30.54
C ASN A 588 5.91 7.81 31.61
N VAL A 589 7.11 8.36 31.67
CA VAL A 589 7.46 9.50 32.53
C VAL A 589 7.61 10.72 31.63
N ASP A 590 6.75 11.71 31.82
CA ASP A 590 6.65 12.87 30.93
C ASP A 590 7.88 13.81 31.01
N ASP A 591 8.64 13.75 32.11
CA ASP A 591 9.95 14.40 32.22
C ASP A 591 10.93 13.60 33.11
N PRO A 592 11.75 12.69 32.54
CA PRO A 592 12.67 11.86 33.32
C PRO A 592 13.82 12.66 33.96
N THR A 593 14.10 13.89 33.50
CA THR A 593 15.23 14.67 34.02
C THR A 593 15.04 15.14 35.46
N GLU A 594 13.81 15.21 35.94
CA GLU A 594 13.49 15.51 37.35
C GLU A 594 13.77 14.34 38.29
N PHE A 595 13.85 13.09 37.81
CA PHE A 595 14.17 11.93 38.67
C PHE A 595 15.68 11.75 38.90
N PHE A 596 16.52 12.32 38.04
CA PHE A 596 17.97 12.16 38.08
C PHE A 596 18.62 13.46 38.54
N SER A 597 18.86 13.59 39.84
CA SER A 597 19.70 14.68 40.33
C SER A 597 21.12 14.53 39.78
N THR A 598 21.70 15.63 39.32
CA THR A 598 23.04 15.71 38.70
C THR A 598 24.19 15.48 39.69
N GLU A 599 23.91 15.12 40.94
CA GLU A 599 24.91 14.79 41.95
C GLU A 599 25.00 13.28 42.18
N LYS A 600 25.93 12.62 41.49
CA LYS A 600 26.68 11.40 41.89
C LYS A 600 25.99 10.37 42.81
N LEU A 601 24.69 10.13 42.65
CA LEU A 601 24.03 8.93 43.12
C LEU A 601 23.76 8.09 41.87
N ASN A 602 24.23 6.84 41.88
CA ASN A 602 23.97 5.88 40.82
C ASN A 602 22.50 6.01 40.42
N PRO A 603 22.17 6.15 39.12
CA PRO A 603 20.80 6.30 38.67
C PRO A 603 19.99 5.19 39.34
N LEU A 604 18.97 5.57 40.12
CA LEU A 604 17.98 4.60 40.55
C LEU A 604 17.49 3.95 39.25
N PRO A 605 17.65 2.63 39.08
CA PRO A 605 17.27 1.97 37.84
C PRO A 605 15.75 2.04 37.78
N LEU A 606 15.22 3.11 37.16
CA LEU A 606 13.87 3.09 36.67
C LEU A 606 13.79 1.85 35.77
N PRO A 607 12.79 0.99 35.96
CA PRO A 607 12.60 -0.13 35.07
C PRO A 607 12.21 0.48 33.72
N GLU A 608 13.19 0.77 32.87
CA GLU A 608 12.97 0.79 31.42
C GLU A 608 12.59 -0.64 31.05
N GLY A 609 11.31 -0.95 31.26
CA GLY A 609 10.90 -2.33 31.40
C GLY A 609 9.44 -2.44 31.73
N ASN A 610 8.73 -3.06 30.80
CA ASN A 610 7.37 -3.57 30.93
C ASN A 610 7.06 -4.03 32.35
N ILE A 611 6.11 -3.38 33.02
CA ILE A 611 5.64 -3.84 34.32
C ILE A 611 4.51 -4.82 34.08
N PHE A 612 4.74 -6.03 34.57
CA PHE A 612 3.79 -7.13 34.49
C PHE A 612 2.96 -7.13 35.76
N VAL A 613 1.70 -6.72 35.63
CA VAL A 613 0.77 -6.63 36.76
C VAL A 613 -0.27 -7.73 36.60
N ARG A 614 -0.61 -8.39 37.70
CA ARG A 614 -1.68 -9.39 37.66
C ARG A 614 -2.99 -8.64 37.54
N HIS A 615 -3.75 -8.90 36.48
CA HIS A 615 -5.04 -8.26 36.31
C HIS A 615 -6.04 -8.76 37.37
N THR A 616 -6.28 -7.96 38.41
CA THR A 616 -7.21 -8.26 39.51
C THR A 616 -8.67 -7.96 39.16
N GLY A 617 -8.92 -7.18 38.10
CA GLY A 617 -10.25 -6.79 37.64
C GLY A 617 -10.77 -5.47 38.22
N ASP A 618 -10.13 -4.93 39.25
CA ASP A 618 -10.41 -3.60 39.80
C ASP A 618 -9.29 -2.62 39.41
N LYS A 619 -9.65 -1.52 38.74
CA LYS A 619 -8.71 -0.47 38.30
C LYS A 619 -7.90 0.11 39.47
N LYS A 620 -8.50 0.18 40.67
CA LYS A 620 -7.87 0.73 41.87
C LYS A 620 -6.80 -0.21 42.42
N ASP A 621 -7.06 -1.51 42.38
CA ASP A 621 -6.10 -2.53 42.82
C ASP A 621 -4.90 -2.61 41.86
N ILE A 622 -5.13 -2.47 40.55
CA ILE A 622 -4.05 -2.40 39.55
C ILE A 622 -3.18 -1.15 39.77
N LEU A 623 -3.79 0.01 40.04
CA LEU A 623 -3.07 1.25 40.40
C LEU A 623 -2.23 1.06 41.67
N ASN A 624 -2.78 0.42 42.70
CA ASN A 624 -2.08 0.17 43.96
C ASN A 624 -0.88 -0.77 43.78
N GLU A 625 -1.02 -1.84 42.97
CA GLU A 625 0.10 -2.73 42.66
C GLU A 625 1.19 -2.00 41.86
N ILE A 626 0.81 -1.20 40.86
CA ILE A 626 1.75 -0.42 40.05
C ILE A 626 2.46 0.62 40.90
N LEU A 627 1.72 1.35 41.73
CA LEU A 627 2.26 2.30 42.69
C LEU A 627 3.23 1.62 43.66
N MET A 628 2.94 0.40 44.12
CA MET A 628 3.88 -0.37 44.95
C MET A 628 5.19 -0.68 44.22
N VAL A 629 5.13 -0.97 42.91
CA VAL A 629 6.33 -1.22 42.09
C VAL A 629 7.08 0.10 41.84
N VAL A 630 6.39 1.19 41.54
CA VAL A 630 6.97 2.53 41.34
C VAL A 630 7.61 3.05 42.63
N LYS A 631 6.93 2.94 43.79
CA LYS A 631 7.46 3.36 45.10
C LYS A 631 8.73 2.61 45.53
N LYS A 632 9.01 1.41 44.98
CA LYS A 632 10.28 0.72 45.23
C LYS A 632 11.47 1.42 44.58
N VAL A 633 11.22 2.21 43.52
CA VAL A 633 12.26 2.89 42.74
C VAL A 633 12.20 4.41 42.94
N ALA A 634 11.02 4.97 43.18
CA ALA A 634 10.77 6.37 43.50
C ALA A 634 9.86 6.47 44.76
N PRO A 635 10.43 6.37 45.98
CA PRO A 635 9.65 6.27 47.22
C PRO A 635 8.77 7.49 47.54
N ALA A 636 9.04 8.64 46.91
CA ALA A 636 8.32 9.90 47.13
C ALA A 636 7.05 10.07 46.28
N THR A 637 6.72 9.11 45.40
CA THR A 637 5.53 9.19 44.55
C THR A 637 4.24 9.03 45.36
N GLU A 638 3.31 9.98 45.25
CA GLU A 638 1.99 9.93 45.86
C GLU A 638 0.93 9.34 44.92
N ASP A 639 -0.12 8.76 45.50
CA ASP A 639 -1.14 7.96 44.78
C ASP A 639 -1.91 8.79 43.73
N ASN A 640 -2.03 10.10 43.93
CA ASN A 640 -2.68 11.06 43.02
C ASN A 640 -1.82 11.45 41.81
N GLN A 641 -0.54 11.05 41.76
CA GLN A 641 0.39 11.34 40.67
C GLN A 641 0.38 10.28 39.56
N LEU A 642 -0.30 9.15 39.75
CA LEU A 642 -0.51 8.13 38.72
C LEU A 642 -1.87 8.31 38.06
N LYS A 643 -1.89 8.53 36.75
CA LYS A 643 -3.11 8.67 35.95
C LYS A 643 -3.14 7.62 34.85
N TYR A 644 -4.31 7.03 34.61
CA TYR A 644 -4.51 6.26 33.38
C TYR A 644 -4.62 7.22 32.21
N ASP A 645 -4.00 6.88 31.09
CA ASP A 645 -4.35 7.50 29.82
C ASP A 645 -5.82 7.21 29.48
N THR A 646 -6.42 8.09 28.71
CA THR A 646 -7.79 8.06 28.18
C THR A 646 -8.18 6.72 27.54
N ASN A 647 -7.22 5.97 27.00
CA ASN A 647 -7.43 4.65 26.38
C ASN A 647 -7.24 3.45 27.34
N GLY A 648 -6.83 3.68 28.59
CA GLY A 648 -6.77 2.67 29.67
C GLY A 648 -5.66 1.63 29.59
N SER A 649 -4.74 1.72 28.61
CA SER A 649 -3.65 0.77 28.37
C SER A 649 -2.26 1.25 28.82
N SER A 650 -2.12 2.53 29.20
CA SER A 650 -0.89 3.14 29.71
C SER A 650 -1.15 3.95 30.98
N ILE A 651 -0.13 4.06 31.84
CA ILE A 651 -0.17 4.87 33.06
C ILE A 651 0.90 5.94 32.96
N VAL A 652 0.47 7.18 33.17
CA VAL A 652 1.30 8.37 33.15
C VAL A 652 1.64 8.75 34.59
N LEU A 653 2.93 8.89 34.85
CA LEU A 653 3.45 9.44 36.10
C LEU A 653 3.69 10.94 35.92
N ASP A 654 2.86 11.76 36.55
CA ASP A 654 2.90 13.22 36.44
C ASP A 654 3.95 13.79 37.40
N SER A 655 5.15 14.10 36.87
CA SER A 655 6.29 14.58 37.67
C SER A 655 6.16 16.03 38.13
N SER A 656 5.20 16.79 37.59
CA SER A 656 5.01 18.22 37.86
C SER A 656 4.70 18.56 39.33
N PHE A 657 4.43 17.55 40.16
CA PHE A 657 4.18 17.67 41.60
C PHE A 657 5.38 17.28 42.49
N LEU A 658 6.55 16.95 41.92
CA LEU A 658 7.76 16.63 42.69
C LEU A 658 8.56 17.91 43.02
N PRO A 659 8.75 18.26 44.29
CA PRO A 659 9.47 19.47 44.65
C PRO A 659 10.99 19.22 44.64
N ILE A 660 11.71 19.70 43.63
CA ILE A 660 13.19 19.72 43.63
C ILE A 660 13.70 21.16 43.65
N ARG A 661 14.52 21.48 44.66
CA ARG A 661 15.21 22.76 44.83
C ARG A 661 16.72 22.52 44.77
N VAL A 662 17.45 23.02 43.77
CA VAL A 662 18.89 23.34 43.91
C VAL A 662 19.31 24.53 43.04
N LYS A 663 20.28 25.29 43.57
CA LYS A 663 20.78 26.64 43.27
C LYS A 663 21.74 26.78 42.08
N ASP A 664 21.88 28.04 41.65
CA ASP A 664 22.78 28.63 40.65
C ASP A 664 24.27 28.22 40.69
N ASN A 665 24.88 28.02 39.50
CA ASN A 665 25.94 28.89 38.94
C ASN A 665 26.68 28.23 37.72
N GLU A 666 26.66 28.96 36.59
CA GLU A 666 27.74 29.27 35.60
C GLU A 666 28.61 28.20 34.83
N HIS A 667 28.60 28.36 33.48
CA HIS A 667 29.72 28.49 32.49
C HIS A 667 30.16 27.37 31.46
N PHE A 668 30.04 27.74 30.15
CA PHE A 668 30.95 27.63 28.95
C PHE A 668 31.51 26.26 28.43
N CYS A 669 31.82 25.94 27.15
CA CYS A 669 31.73 26.55 25.79
C CYS A 669 32.17 25.53 24.66
N LYS A 670 31.72 25.80 23.42
CA LYS A 670 32.26 25.57 22.03
C LYS A 670 32.61 24.18 21.42
N LEU A 671 32.00 23.96 20.25
CA LEU A 671 32.31 22.95 19.21
C LEU A 671 32.93 23.61 17.96
N GLN A 672 33.75 22.84 17.22
CA GLN A 672 34.31 23.20 15.90
C GLN A 672 33.55 22.54 14.74
N LYS A 673 33.75 23.08 13.54
CA LYS A 673 32.84 23.16 12.39
C LYS A 673 33.29 22.28 11.22
N ASN A 674 32.32 21.84 10.42
CA ASN A 674 32.40 21.09 9.14
C ASN A 674 32.42 19.56 9.38
N SER A 675 31.39 18.77 9.08
CA SER A 675 30.51 18.78 7.89
C SER A 675 29.22 17.94 8.10
N LEU A 676 28.16 18.29 7.35
CA LEU A 676 27.07 17.50 6.69
C LEU A 676 26.79 16.02 7.08
N ARG A 677 25.59 15.39 6.97
CA ARG A 677 24.15 15.71 6.68
C ARG A 677 23.34 14.37 6.78
N ILE A 678 22.04 14.42 7.16
CA ILE A 678 20.93 13.42 6.98
C ILE A 678 21.03 12.14 7.88
N PRO A 679 19.99 11.60 8.59
CA PRO A 679 18.55 11.45 8.24
C PRO A 679 17.49 11.78 9.32
N THR A 680 16.23 11.80 8.88
CA THR A 680 14.99 12.29 9.51
C THR A 680 14.39 11.43 10.63
N ASP A 681 15.17 10.62 11.36
CA ASP A 681 14.68 9.84 12.51
C ASP A 681 15.38 10.17 13.83
N LEU A 682 15.95 11.38 13.94
CA LEU A 682 16.71 11.75 15.14
C LEU A 682 16.67 13.24 15.52
N ILE A 683 15.61 13.97 15.14
CA ILE A 683 15.47 15.41 15.44
C ILE A 683 14.14 15.72 16.14
N SER A 684 13.83 14.97 17.20
CA SER A 684 12.86 15.40 18.23
C SER A 684 13.54 16.17 19.38
N LEU A 685 14.85 16.30 19.32
CA LEU A 685 15.66 16.99 20.32
C LEU A 685 16.34 18.19 19.64
N HIS A 686 15.66 19.35 19.52
CA HIS A 686 16.27 20.71 19.53
C HIS A 686 15.39 21.93 19.14
N ALA A 687 14.05 21.84 19.07
CA ALA A 687 13.20 23.04 18.93
C ALA A 687 13.36 24.05 20.10
N LYS A 688 13.55 23.55 21.33
CA LYS A 688 13.86 24.40 22.52
C LYS A 688 15.24 25.04 22.47
N ARG A 689 16.22 24.48 21.73
CA ARG A 689 17.57 25.06 21.60
C ARG A 689 17.60 26.19 20.57
N PHE A 690 16.79 26.11 19.51
CA PHE A 690 16.66 27.15 18.49
C PHE A 690 16.00 28.43 19.05
N MET A 691 14.92 28.29 19.82
CA MET A 691 14.27 29.42 20.51
C MET A 691 15.16 30.08 21.58
N LYS A 692 16.03 29.30 22.23
CA LYS A 692 17.02 29.81 23.18
C LYS A 692 18.20 30.52 22.48
N LEU A 693 18.61 30.05 21.30
CA LEU A 693 19.67 30.66 20.48
C LEU A 693 19.27 32.02 19.88
N ILE A 694 18.02 32.21 19.45
CA ILE A 694 17.50 33.49 18.95
C ILE A 694 17.41 34.53 20.08
N SER A 695 17.02 34.09 21.28
CA SER A 695 16.96 34.94 22.48
C SER A 695 18.36 35.30 23.03
N GLU A 696 19.36 34.42 22.95
CA GLU A 696 20.72 34.65 23.48
C GLU A 696 21.65 35.36 22.45
N GLN A 697 21.37 35.28 21.15
CA GLN A 697 22.16 35.94 20.10
C GLN A 697 21.70 37.38 19.81
N SER A 698 20.50 37.81 20.21
CA SER A 698 20.00 39.17 19.97
C SER A 698 20.84 40.24 20.68
N GLU A 699 21.27 40.01 21.93
CA GLU A 699 22.18 40.92 22.66
C GLU A 699 23.64 40.81 22.20
N THR A 700 24.06 39.62 21.74
CA THR A 700 25.43 39.37 21.27
C THR A 700 25.68 39.95 19.87
N LEU A 701 24.64 40.02 19.02
CA LEU A 701 24.65 40.70 17.72
C LEU A 701 24.75 42.23 17.89
N TRP A 702 24.13 42.81 18.92
CA TRP A 702 24.17 44.24 19.22
C TRP A 702 25.49 44.75 19.85
N SER A 703 26.26 43.87 20.48
CA SER A 703 27.54 44.19 21.12
C SER A 703 28.76 43.96 20.22
N ASN A 704 28.60 43.27 19.08
CA ASN A 704 29.68 43.00 18.14
C ASN A 704 30.05 44.23 17.27
N THR A 705 31.26 44.76 17.44
CA THR A 705 31.77 45.92 16.69
C THR A 705 31.96 45.66 15.19
N SER A 706 32.08 44.39 14.77
CA SER A 706 32.11 44.00 13.35
C SER A 706 30.71 44.00 12.74
N PHE A 707 29.67 43.67 13.51
CA PHE A 707 28.26 43.77 13.10
C PHE A 707 27.80 45.23 13.00
N LYS A 708 28.25 46.09 13.93
CA LYS A 708 28.08 47.55 13.82
C LYS A 708 28.81 48.18 12.63
N LYS A 709 29.93 47.58 12.17
CA LYS A 709 30.62 47.98 10.93
C LYS A 709 29.92 47.44 9.67
N PHE A 710 29.34 46.23 9.75
CA PHE A 710 28.54 45.61 8.69
C PHE A 710 27.26 46.41 8.38
N TYR A 711 26.60 46.94 9.42
CA TYR A 711 25.35 47.72 9.26
C TYR A 711 25.55 49.17 8.76
N LYS A 712 26.77 49.70 8.78
CA LYS A 712 27.04 51.09 8.35
C LYS A 712 27.27 51.25 6.84
N GLY A 713 27.14 50.19 6.05
CA GLY A 713 27.47 50.22 4.64
C GLY A 713 26.49 49.44 3.77
N LYS A 714 25.59 50.19 3.13
CA LYS A 714 24.85 49.87 1.90
C LYS A 714 23.66 48.90 2.00
N LYS A 715 22.52 49.52 1.71
CA LYS A 715 21.20 48.99 1.36
C LYS A 715 21.23 47.77 0.43
N GLY A 716 20.28 46.88 0.69
CA GLY A 716 19.77 45.91 -0.28
C GLY A 716 20.40 44.52 -0.14
N LEU A 717 19.87 43.71 0.77
CA LEU A 717 19.94 42.26 0.64
C LEU A 717 18.64 41.65 1.18
N VAL A 718 17.95 40.94 0.29
CA VAL A 718 16.85 40.01 0.62
C VAL A 718 17.47 38.87 1.45
N ILE A 719 16.93 38.58 2.62
CA ILE A 719 17.23 37.35 3.35
C ILE A 719 16.23 36.31 2.87
N GLU A 720 16.69 35.32 2.12
CA GLU A 720 15.91 34.15 1.76
C GLU A 720 15.88 33.20 2.97
N LEU A 721 14.70 33.05 3.57
CA LEU A 721 14.45 32.13 4.67
C LEU A 721 14.25 30.72 4.10
N ASN A 722 15.33 29.95 4.03
CA ASN A 722 15.29 28.55 3.61
C ASN A 722 14.97 27.59 4.77
N GLU A 723 13.81 27.75 5.42
CA GLU A 723 13.21 26.73 6.28
C GLU A 723 11.69 26.72 6.15
N SER A 724 11.12 25.55 5.81
CA SER A 724 9.67 25.29 5.84
C SER A 724 9.20 25.10 7.28
N ILE A 725 8.16 25.83 7.68
CA ILE A 725 7.55 25.76 9.01
C ILE A 725 6.29 24.90 8.94
N SER A 726 6.06 24.02 9.91
CA SER A 726 4.82 23.21 10.01
C SER A 726 4.17 23.36 11.38
N PHE A 727 2.84 23.49 11.41
CA PHE A 727 2.03 23.69 12.61
C PHE A 727 0.95 22.61 12.76
N LYS A 728 0.32 22.47 13.93
CA LYS A 728 -0.89 21.63 14.10
C LYS A 728 -2.15 22.44 13.80
N LYS A 729 -3.17 21.81 13.20
CA LYS A 729 -4.47 22.43 12.83
C LYS A 729 -5.21 23.11 13.98
N THR A 730 -4.94 22.73 15.24
CA THR A 730 -5.53 23.30 16.44
C THR A 730 -4.93 24.64 16.86
N ASP A 731 -3.81 25.05 16.26
CA ASP A 731 -3.00 26.16 16.75
C ASP A 731 -3.31 27.50 16.05
N PHE A 732 -4.29 27.55 15.13
CA PHE A 732 -4.70 28.78 14.44
C PHE A 732 -6.18 29.09 14.62
N ILE A 733 -6.47 30.31 15.08
CA ILE A 733 -7.79 30.95 15.07
C ILE A 733 -7.66 32.13 14.11
N ASN A 734 -8.61 32.35 13.20
CA ASN A 734 -8.63 33.54 12.35
C ASN A 734 -8.44 34.79 13.23
N GLY A 735 -7.39 35.57 12.98
CA GLY A 735 -6.97 36.58 13.94
C GLY A 735 -5.84 37.48 13.46
N ILE A 736 -5.72 38.62 14.15
CA ILE A 736 -4.65 39.60 13.94
C ILE A 736 -3.66 39.45 15.09
N TYR A 737 -2.41 39.20 14.75
CA TYR A 737 -1.32 39.00 15.69
C TYR A 737 -0.33 40.16 15.58
N SER A 738 -0.22 40.96 16.64
CA SER A 738 0.73 42.07 16.70
C SER A 738 1.90 41.70 17.60
N PHE A 739 3.11 41.92 17.09
CA PHE A 739 4.34 41.75 17.83
C PHE A 739 4.85 43.12 18.29
N GLU A 740 4.94 43.29 19.60
CA GLU A 740 5.36 44.52 20.25
C GLU A 740 6.67 44.31 21.01
N HIS A 741 7.53 45.32 21.01
CA HIS A 741 8.69 45.38 21.89
C HIS A 741 8.78 46.77 22.50
N ASP A 742 8.93 46.84 23.82
CA ASP A 742 8.90 48.07 24.62
C ASP A 742 7.72 49.01 24.29
N GLY A 743 6.54 48.42 24.09
CA GLY A 743 5.29 49.16 23.84
C GLY A 743 5.15 49.75 22.44
N LYS A 744 6.05 49.42 21.50
CA LYS A 744 5.90 49.75 20.08
C LYS A 744 5.62 48.49 19.27
N LYS A 745 4.58 48.54 18.43
CA LYS A 745 4.29 47.49 17.44
C LYS A 745 5.37 47.50 16.37
N LEU A 746 5.96 46.34 16.15
CA LEU A 746 7.02 46.12 15.15
C LEU A 746 6.48 45.42 13.91
N LEU A 747 5.49 44.54 14.08
CA LEU A 747 4.93 43.74 13.01
C LEU A 747 3.49 43.36 13.35
N THR A 748 2.59 43.47 12.38
CA THR A 748 1.24 42.91 12.48
C THR A 748 1.02 41.90 11.37
N ILE A 749 0.52 40.72 11.75
CA ILE A 749 0.21 39.62 10.85
C ILE A 749 -1.29 39.37 10.91
N MET A 750 -1.95 39.40 9.77
CA MET A 750 -3.34 38.96 9.65
C MET A 750 -3.35 37.55 9.07
N ALA A 751 -3.93 36.60 9.79
CA ALA A 751 -4.06 35.22 9.35
C ALA A 751 -5.54 34.85 9.20
N ALA A 752 -5.94 34.39 8.02
CA ALA A 752 -7.28 33.93 7.71
C ALA A 752 -7.24 32.58 6.98
N ILE A 753 -8.16 31.68 7.35
CA ILE A 753 -8.36 30.40 6.69
C ILE A 753 -9.51 30.54 5.69
N GLU A 754 -9.21 30.42 4.40
CA GLU A 754 -10.19 30.50 3.32
C GLU A 754 -10.53 29.10 2.79
N LYS A 755 -11.82 28.83 2.53
CA LYS A 755 -12.28 27.55 2.01
C LYS A 755 -12.27 27.59 0.49
N ILE A 756 -11.46 26.73 -0.13
CA ILE A 756 -11.29 26.72 -1.59
C ILE A 756 -12.15 25.64 -2.26
N ALA A 757 -12.37 24.50 -1.57
CA ALA A 757 -13.27 23.43 -2.02
C ALA A 757 -13.79 22.62 -0.81
N ASP A 758 -14.70 21.68 -1.04
CA ASP A 758 -15.15 20.79 0.03
C ASP A 758 -13.96 19.96 0.56
N PHE A 759 -13.67 20.14 1.86
CA PHE A 759 -12.58 19.57 2.64
C PHE A 759 -11.16 20.15 2.44
N ASN A 760 -10.96 21.16 1.59
CA ASN A 760 -9.67 21.84 1.41
C ASN A 760 -9.72 23.32 1.84
N TYR A 761 -8.72 23.73 2.62
CA TYR A 761 -8.58 25.10 3.16
C TYR A 761 -7.18 25.64 2.87
N GLU A 762 -7.09 26.93 2.52
CA GLU A 762 -5.81 27.67 2.45
C GLU A 762 -5.63 28.54 3.69
N LEU A 763 -4.39 28.69 4.14
CA LEU A 763 -4.01 29.69 5.13
C LEU A 763 -3.41 30.90 4.39
N VAL A 764 -4.14 32.02 4.40
CA VAL A 764 -3.68 33.28 3.84
C VAL A 764 -3.10 34.12 4.99
N MET A 765 -1.85 34.58 4.83
CA MET A 765 -1.17 35.44 5.79
C MET A 765 -0.70 36.74 5.12
N GLU A 766 -1.18 37.88 5.62
CA GLU A 766 -0.75 39.20 5.18
C GLU A 766 0.10 39.88 6.26
N PHE A 767 1.25 40.42 5.86
CA PHE A 767 2.22 41.05 6.75
C PHE A 767 2.21 42.56 6.53
N TYR A 768 2.00 43.32 7.61
CA TYR A 768 2.02 44.77 7.59
C TYR A 768 3.18 45.27 8.46
N GLU A 769 4.15 45.92 7.82
CA GLU A 769 5.27 46.59 8.49
C GLU A 769 4.81 48.01 8.86
N GLU A 770 4.61 48.27 10.16
CA GLU A 770 4.28 49.61 10.66
C GLU A 770 5.41 50.12 11.55
N ILE A 771 6.43 50.76 10.98
CA ILE A 771 7.24 51.71 11.74
C ILE A 771 7.55 52.96 10.89
N ASP A 772 6.80 54.03 11.17
CA ASP A 772 7.23 55.40 10.91
C ASP A 772 8.50 55.72 11.73
N THR A 773 9.61 55.95 11.04
CA THR A 773 10.86 56.61 11.47
C THR A 773 11.43 56.31 12.87
N ILE A 774 12.46 55.46 12.90
CA ILE A 774 13.38 55.19 14.04
C ILE A 774 14.39 56.36 14.23
N GLU A 775 13.94 57.62 14.16
CA GLU A 775 14.79 58.76 14.57
C GLU A 775 14.54 59.21 16.01
N SER A 776 13.45 58.77 16.66
CA SER A 776 13.09 59.26 18.01
C SER A 776 13.67 58.46 19.20
N LEU A 777 14.34 57.32 18.96
CA LEU A 777 14.88 56.46 20.04
C LEU A 777 16.39 56.63 20.30
N ILE A 778 17.09 57.44 19.50
CA ILE A 778 18.57 57.61 19.61
C ILE A 778 18.97 58.76 20.56
N THR A 779 18.06 59.56 21.09
CA THR A 779 18.43 60.76 21.90
C THR A 779 18.25 60.67 23.42
N LYS A 780 18.18 59.47 24.01
CA LYS A 780 18.32 59.28 25.47
C LYS A 780 19.01 57.96 25.85
N VAL A 781 20.29 57.80 25.48
CA VAL A 781 21.33 57.09 26.26
C VAL A 781 22.66 57.79 26.05
#